data_AF-A0A816KUV1-F1
#
_entry.id   AF-A0A816KUV1-F1
#
_cell.length_a   1.000
_cell.length_b   1.000
_cell.length_c   1.000
_cell.angle_alpha   90.00
_cell.angle_beta   90.00
_cell.angle_gamma   90.00
#
_symmetry.space_group_name_H-M   'P 1'
#
loop_
_entity.id
_entity.type
_entity.pdbx_description
1 polymer ?
#
loop_
_entity_poly.entity_id
_entity_poly.type
_entity_poly.pdbx_seq_one_letter_code
_entity_poly.pdbx_strand_id
1 'polypeptide(L)'
;LGESIITLGTGAFINILTGRVSACTDGIYPLVAYSDLSNPLENVHFLHAYHSSCANILNWARQAGLFNDFSEINQLSTDTKIAHVFFLPAFDGHINDPYCGSGFIGIDGQTTRDDLLRSILESIAFVAYELFVFLKQDFDKYQGEENFRFLRLAGGVSKCDFICQTIANLTKLSIQRCYAFNYASGIGAAFLAAYGCGLIDDYEQFEKIITVEKIFQPVQCDVAEQNFKQWKSIIPRFDMTSCTYLSSGVRELLLSASAVTTSENSESDQLSIDKIRQCLSVGDTGINYLESVRRLDVKILPQIEQMFNRVTIEEFRSTYDNDHYCGWLKNRKDLFRIFNFLKNDEIHLATLLLTCFTERNLGNLLLLQTNTVPNLLRQIVESPNLCSILGSDLTLLFQLLIGSPKSINLRNVYWHGFIQYNEISPKFTYLLLYLMLRIGSILHGKVIPERQFISFDRFINHTFLSTDMCCPNADRAIELIQNSHLIDNGYKRLLMSSIDYFFNRNEYGLSMMILLPVFEHLLRKLFVNANNCPERLLTAEATTLYTTLDEILICCLPDGSPNRLCDELGRGYMSLLGDLITFPDGVCLRSKLSHGEIDYESLPRSIANAQLDLLFALLYRYDKYKLDKYGQYLLDYISDYKVYYHPISIARNQMRQCVTEFKQMLECPTLIDEVETAKPDFSIQLTDFWRVFMPPDNLSLFDNISLATIDALLNEENINLINRYCTCKLTTTGYNESSLIIIIRQLCTHVHQILINIDTFIKTRGQAYHAKQLRSNQRSNFERFINIHDNIRQSLLFIFHLNASILFSLDNIRCIDLKYSSLLMKILRIWLTFVENTVTLSNITRNRWDEIANLCSTSIDKSTKIILKL
;
A
#
# COMPACT_ATOMS: atom_id res chain seq x y z
N LEU A 1 -4.17 35.45 40.22
CA LEU A 1 -4.70 34.73 39.03
C LEU A 1 -4.29 35.50 37.79
N GLY A 2 -3.91 34.82 36.70
CA GLY A 2 -3.37 35.47 35.50
C GLY A 2 -1.87 35.83 35.60
N GLU A 3 -1.22 35.48 36.71
CA GLU A 3 0.24 35.57 36.80
C GLU A 3 0.87 34.64 35.77
N SER A 4 1.79 35.17 34.97
CA SER A 4 2.32 34.46 33.82
C SER A 4 3.84 34.54 33.77
N ILE A 5 4.46 33.41 33.40
CA ILE A 5 5.90 33.33 33.19
C ILE A 5 6.21 32.67 31.84
N ILE A 6 7.10 33.31 31.08
CA ILE A 6 7.69 32.78 29.85
C ILE A 6 9.13 32.39 30.14
N THR A 7 9.46 31.12 29.97
CA THR A 7 10.81 30.59 30.16
C THR A 7 11.43 30.30 28.80
N LEU A 8 12.49 31.03 28.46
CA LEU A 8 13.21 30.92 27.18
C LEU A 8 14.56 30.20 27.39
N GLY A 9 14.54 28.88 27.22
CA GLY A 9 15.71 27.98 27.31
C GLY A 9 15.96 27.27 25.98
N THR A 10 16.30 25.97 26.02
CA THR A 10 16.43 25.15 24.79
C THR A 10 15.20 25.29 23.89
N GLY A 11 14.01 25.20 24.50
CA GLY A 11 12.72 25.60 23.91
C GLY A 11 12.10 26.78 24.66
N ALA A 12 10.93 27.22 24.21
CA ALA A 12 10.13 28.26 24.85
C ALA A 12 8.93 27.62 25.56
N PHE A 13 8.71 28.00 26.82
CA PHE A 13 7.57 27.55 27.62
C PHE A 13 6.82 28.76 28.14
N ILE A 14 5.50 28.67 28.19
CA ILE A 14 4.69 29.64 28.89
C ILE A 14 3.76 28.95 29.87
N ASN A 15 3.65 29.53 31.07
CA ASN A 15 2.75 29.08 32.11
C ASN A 15 1.88 30.25 32.55
N ILE A 16 0.56 30.06 32.58
CA ILE A 16 -0.40 31.04 33.10
C ILE A 16 -1.08 30.43 34.31
N LEU A 17 -0.88 31.03 35.49
CA LEU A 17 -1.45 30.56 36.74
C LEU A 17 -2.97 30.72 36.70
N THR A 18 -3.63 29.58 36.76
CA THR A 18 -5.08 29.47 36.84
C THR A 18 -5.42 28.95 38.24
N GLY A 19 -6.56 29.36 38.80
CA GLY A 19 -6.88 29.00 40.17
C GLY A 19 -7.23 27.53 40.28
N ARG A 20 -8.40 27.27 40.85
CA ARG A 20 -9.06 26.00 40.64
C ARG A 20 -9.61 25.96 39.22
N VAL A 21 -9.28 24.93 38.46
CA VAL A 21 -9.78 24.78 37.08
C VAL A 21 -10.31 23.37 36.88
N SER A 22 -11.46 23.26 36.23
CA SER A 22 -12.00 22.01 35.71
C SER A 22 -11.37 21.68 34.36
N ALA A 23 -11.18 20.40 34.03
CA ALA A 23 -10.48 19.95 32.83
C ALA A 23 -10.83 20.73 31.55
N CYS A 24 -9.81 21.22 30.83
CA CYS A 24 -9.96 21.92 29.56
C CYS A 24 -10.04 20.91 28.40
N THR A 25 -10.97 21.12 27.47
CA THR A 25 -11.27 20.22 26.33
C THR A 25 -10.49 20.55 25.06
N ASP A 26 -9.76 21.66 25.04
CA ASP A 26 -9.16 22.24 23.82
C ASP A 26 -7.67 21.86 23.63
N GLY A 27 -7.21 20.80 24.31
CA GLY A 27 -5.84 20.27 24.18
C GLY A 27 -4.80 20.89 25.12
N ILE A 28 -5.20 21.86 25.96
CA ILE A 28 -4.35 22.46 27.00
C ILE A 28 -4.61 21.74 28.32
N TYR A 29 -3.62 21.00 28.81
CA TYR A 29 -3.75 20.32 30.10
C TYR A 29 -3.52 21.32 31.23
N PRO A 30 -4.51 21.54 32.13
CA PRO A 30 -4.24 22.27 33.37
C PRO A 30 -3.32 21.40 34.23
N LEU A 31 -2.06 21.84 34.37
CA LEU A 31 -1.07 21.16 35.20
C LEU A 31 -1.16 21.72 36.62
N VAL A 32 -0.86 20.90 37.61
CA VAL A 32 -0.79 21.35 39.00
C VAL A 32 0.40 22.30 39.12
N ALA A 33 0.15 23.55 39.52
CA ALA A 33 1.18 24.55 39.78
C ALA A 33 1.90 24.22 41.08
N TYR A 34 1.12 24.10 42.16
CA TYR A 34 1.56 23.70 43.47
C TYR A 34 0.35 23.18 44.25
N SER A 35 0.63 22.33 45.24
CA SER A 35 -0.37 21.67 46.06
C SER A 35 -0.09 21.93 47.53
N ASP A 36 -1.14 22.28 48.27
CA ASP A 36 -1.12 22.12 49.73
C ASP A 36 -1.44 20.66 50.05
N LEU A 37 -0.43 19.93 50.55
CA LEU A 37 -0.56 18.52 50.90
C LEU A 37 -1.61 18.25 51.98
N SER A 38 -1.97 19.27 52.79
CA SER A 38 -3.03 19.17 53.80
C SER A 38 -4.43 19.29 53.23
N ASN A 39 -4.60 19.92 52.06
CA ASN A 39 -5.88 20.08 51.38
C ASN A 39 -5.75 20.02 49.85
N PRO A 40 -5.60 18.82 49.25
CA PRO A 40 -5.40 18.65 47.82
C PRO A 40 -6.54 19.19 46.93
N LEU A 41 -7.72 19.45 47.50
CA LEU A 41 -8.85 20.06 46.79
C LEU A 41 -8.63 21.56 46.52
N GLU A 42 -7.69 22.20 47.20
CA GLU A 42 -7.31 23.62 47.02
C GLU A 42 -6.13 23.81 46.04
N ASN A 43 -5.73 22.76 45.30
CA ASN A 43 -4.61 22.84 44.36
C ASN A 43 -4.80 23.97 43.33
N VAL A 44 -3.72 24.72 43.14
CA VAL A 44 -3.62 25.77 42.13
C VAL A 44 -3.04 25.15 40.86
N HIS A 45 -3.58 25.55 39.70
CA HIS A 45 -3.19 25.00 38.41
C HIS A 45 -2.49 26.04 37.53
N PHE A 46 -1.95 25.62 36.39
CA PHE A 46 -1.57 26.54 35.33
C PHE A 46 -1.90 25.95 33.97
N LEU A 47 -2.15 26.84 33.01
CA LEU A 47 -2.15 26.49 31.58
C LEU A 47 -0.72 26.48 31.07
N HIS A 48 -0.39 25.49 30.25
CA HIS A 48 0.96 25.27 29.75
C HIS A 48 0.99 25.19 28.22
N ALA A 49 1.92 25.89 27.59
CA ALA A 49 2.26 25.69 26.19
C ALA A 49 3.77 25.70 25.97
N TYR A 50 4.21 24.99 24.93
CA TYR A 50 5.61 24.71 24.65
C TYR A 50 5.92 24.79 23.16
N HIS A 51 7.12 25.26 22.84
CA HIS A 51 7.75 25.15 21.53
C HIS A 51 9.19 24.65 21.67
N SER A 52 9.58 23.67 20.85
CA SER A 52 10.86 22.96 20.96
C SER A 52 12.08 23.81 20.61
N SER A 53 11.90 24.76 19.69
CA SER A 53 13.02 25.52 19.15
C SER A 53 13.05 26.95 19.73
N CYS A 54 14.15 27.27 20.43
CA CYS A 54 14.46 28.60 20.97
C CYS A 54 16.00 28.82 21.04
N ALA A 55 16.69 28.34 22.09
CA ALA A 55 18.14 28.51 22.19
C ALA A 55 18.93 27.66 21.18
N ASN A 56 18.38 26.51 20.75
CA ASN A 56 18.98 25.69 19.69
C ASN A 56 19.17 26.48 18.38
N ILE A 57 18.25 27.38 18.04
CA ILE A 57 18.34 28.27 16.89
C ILE A 57 19.47 29.28 17.03
N LEU A 58 19.61 29.89 18.21
CA LEU A 58 20.71 30.83 18.45
C LEU A 58 22.08 30.12 18.43
N ASN A 59 22.15 28.90 18.97
CA ASN A 59 23.34 28.07 18.87
C ASN A 59 23.68 27.74 17.42
N TRP A 60 22.69 27.38 16.62
CA TRP A 60 22.86 27.16 15.18
C TRP A 60 23.30 28.43 14.45
N ALA A 61 22.68 29.58 14.73
CA ALA A 61 23.02 30.86 14.12
C ALA A 61 24.47 31.26 14.39
N ARG A 62 24.96 30.99 15.60
CA ARG A 62 26.37 31.14 15.97
C ARG A 62 27.27 30.20 15.16
N GLN A 63 26.91 28.92 15.07
CA GLN A 63 27.65 27.93 14.28
C GLN A 63 27.66 28.26 12.78
N ALA A 64 26.59 28.86 12.27
CA ALA A 64 26.45 29.34 10.90
C ALA A 64 27.23 30.64 10.63
N GLY A 65 27.90 31.22 11.65
CA GLY A 65 28.73 32.41 11.51
C GLY A 65 27.95 33.73 11.48
N LEU A 66 26.69 33.76 11.93
CA LEU A 66 25.90 35.00 11.97
C LEU A 66 26.35 35.94 13.09
N PHE A 67 26.94 35.41 14.17
CA PHE A 67 27.61 36.15 15.25
C PHE A 67 28.61 35.22 15.96
N ASN A 68 29.57 35.76 16.73
CA ASN A 68 30.56 34.94 17.44
C ASN A 68 30.22 34.78 18.93
N ASP A 69 29.85 35.88 19.59
CA ASP A 69 29.51 35.91 21.01
C ASP A 69 28.07 36.37 21.25
N PHE A 70 27.40 35.78 22.24
CA PHE A 70 26.01 36.14 22.57
C PHE A 70 25.85 37.60 23.03
N SER A 71 26.92 38.27 23.46
CA SER A 71 26.90 39.70 23.76
C SER A 71 26.69 40.58 22.53
N GLU A 72 27.07 40.11 21.33
CA GLU A 72 26.85 40.84 20.06
C GLU A 72 25.34 41.00 19.78
N ILE A 73 24.53 40.00 20.14
CA ILE A 73 23.08 40.03 19.97
C ILE A 73 22.44 41.21 20.72
N ASN A 74 23.01 41.60 21.86
CA ASN A 74 22.53 42.73 22.67
C ASN A 74 22.91 44.10 22.11
N GLN A 75 23.73 44.17 21.07
CA GLN A 75 24.08 45.43 20.41
C GLN A 75 23.07 45.81 19.32
N LEU A 76 22.16 44.89 18.95
CA LEU A 76 21.10 45.17 17.99
C LEU A 76 20.11 46.19 18.56
N SER A 77 19.74 47.17 17.73
CA SER A 77 18.73 48.15 18.10
C SER A 77 17.40 47.47 18.38
N THR A 78 16.79 47.83 19.51
CA THR A 78 15.44 47.42 19.92
C THR A 78 14.33 48.22 19.22
N ASP A 79 14.69 49.19 18.37
CA ASP A 79 13.71 49.99 17.63
C ASP A 79 12.93 49.11 16.67
N THR A 80 11.62 49.36 16.59
CA THR A 80 10.74 48.67 15.65
C THR A 80 11.01 49.16 14.22
N LYS A 81 11.33 48.21 13.33
CA LYS A 81 11.60 48.43 11.90
C LYS A 81 10.73 47.46 11.11
N ILE A 82 10.21 47.90 9.97
CA ILE A 82 9.49 47.01 9.05
C ILE A 82 10.48 45.93 8.57
N ALA A 83 10.15 44.67 8.82
CA ALA A 83 10.98 43.55 8.41
C ALA A 83 10.79 43.29 6.89
N HIS A 84 11.89 42.99 6.21
CA HIS A 84 11.88 42.54 4.81
C HIS A 84 12.35 41.09 4.67
N VAL A 85 13.02 40.55 5.69
CA VAL A 85 13.40 39.14 5.80
C VAL A 85 12.76 38.54 7.04
N PHE A 86 12.25 37.32 6.90
CA PHE A 86 11.67 36.54 7.99
C PHE A 86 12.37 35.18 8.10
N PHE A 87 12.48 34.67 9.32
CA PHE A 87 12.98 33.33 9.60
C PHE A 87 11.88 32.49 10.26
N LEU A 88 11.67 31.25 9.79
CA LEU A 88 10.82 30.28 10.46
C LEU A 88 11.67 29.37 11.39
N PRO A 89 11.46 29.39 12.71
CA PRO A 89 12.28 28.69 13.69
C PRO A 89 11.76 27.27 13.99
N ALA A 90 11.71 26.38 13.00
CA ALA A 90 11.07 25.06 13.09
C ALA A 90 12.05 23.90 12.82
N PHE A 91 13.11 23.71 13.63
CA PHE A 91 14.06 22.59 13.40
C PHE A 91 13.45 21.23 13.71
N ASP A 92 12.52 21.19 14.66
CA ASP A 92 11.76 20.00 15.05
C ASP A 92 10.26 20.20 14.75
N GLY A 93 9.95 20.94 13.66
CA GLY A 93 8.58 21.32 13.31
C GLY A 93 8.07 22.58 14.04
N HIS A 94 6.88 23.02 13.67
CA HIS A 94 6.15 24.17 14.24
C HIS A 94 4.87 23.68 14.94
N ILE A 95 4.33 24.48 15.87
CA ILE A 95 3.12 24.11 16.64
C ILE A 95 1.89 23.78 15.76
N ASN A 96 1.80 24.43 14.60
CA ASN A 96 0.70 24.24 13.63
C ASN A 96 1.03 23.21 12.53
N ASP A 97 2.29 22.80 12.40
CA ASP A 97 2.76 21.87 11.37
C ASP A 97 4.06 21.21 11.84
N PRO A 98 4.03 19.95 12.34
CA PRO A 98 5.22 19.27 12.82
C PRO A 98 6.18 18.88 11.68
N TYR A 99 5.77 19.02 10.41
CA TYR A 99 6.57 18.64 9.25
C TYR A 99 7.24 19.84 8.58
N CYS A 100 6.94 21.08 8.97
CA CYS A 100 7.59 22.23 8.36
C CYS A 100 9.08 22.28 8.68
N GLY A 101 9.88 22.75 7.72
CA GLY A 101 11.31 22.99 7.90
C GLY A 101 11.59 24.42 8.38
N SER A 102 12.84 24.68 8.79
CA SER A 102 13.30 26.04 9.07
C SER A 102 13.89 26.72 7.84
N GLY A 103 13.79 28.04 7.76
CA GLY A 103 14.54 28.81 6.76
C GLY A 103 14.17 30.28 6.70
N PHE A 104 14.86 30.99 5.79
CA PHE A 104 14.66 32.41 5.54
C PHE A 104 13.79 32.64 4.32
N ILE A 105 13.00 33.72 4.35
CA ILE A 105 12.25 34.21 3.19
C ILE A 105 12.35 35.73 3.12
N GLY A 106 12.40 36.26 1.89
CA GLY A 106 12.49 37.71 1.63
C GLY A 106 13.92 38.24 1.44
N ILE A 107 14.93 37.36 1.37
CA ILE A 107 16.31 37.75 1.09
C ILE A 107 16.41 38.40 -0.31
N ASP A 108 17.04 39.57 -0.37
CA ASP A 108 17.35 40.32 -1.58
C ASP A 108 18.83 40.76 -1.62
N GLY A 109 19.22 41.48 -2.66
CA GLY A 109 20.61 41.96 -2.82
C GLY A 109 21.06 43.02 -1.81
N GLN A 110 20.16 43.54 -0.96
CA GLN A 110 20.47 44.53 0.08
C GLN A 110 20.48 43.92 1.49
N THR A 111 20.03 42.66 1.62
CA THR A 111 19.94 41.96 2.90
C THR A 111 21.30 41.84 3.57
N THR A 112 21.41 42.35 4.80
CA THR A 112 22.64 42.29 5.59
C THR A 112 22.62 41.12 6.58
N ARG A 113 23.80 40.80 7.15
CA ARG A 113 23.92 39.84 8.25
C ARG A 113 23.07 40.26 9.46
N ASP A 114 22.97 41.56 9.73
CA ASP A 114 22.20 42.09 10.85
C ASP A 114 20.69 41.93 10.62
N ASP A 115 20.22 42.03 9.37
CA ASP A 115 18.82 41.74 9.03
C ASP A 115 18.48 40.26 9.20
N LEU A 116 19.40 39.35 8.82
CA LEU A 116 19.24 37.91 9.08
C LEU A 116 19.19 37.61 10.57
N LEU A 117 20.13 38.15 11.36
CA LEU A 117 20.17 37.95 12.80
C LEU A 117 18.93 38.53 13.48
N ARG A 118 18.49 39.72 13.07
CA ARG A 118 17.24 40.33 13.55
C ARG A 118 16.04 39.45 13.27
N SER A 119 15.91 38.90 12.05
CA SER A 119 14.78 38.02 11.70
C SER A 119 14.71 36.76 12.55
N ILE A 120 15.87 36.20 12.96
CA ILE A 120 15.95 35.08 13.90
C ILE A 120 15.42 35.49 15.28
N LEU A 121 15.87 36.62 15.83
CA LEU A 121 15.44 37.07 17.15
C LEU A 121 13.96 37.44 17.19
N GLU A 122 13.47 38.11 16.13
CA GLU A 122 12.05 38.41 15.95
C GLU A 122 11.24 37.11 15.92
N SER A 123 11.71 36.07 15.21
CA SER A 123 11.01 34.78 15.15
C SER A 123 10.85 34.11 16.52
N ILE A 124 11.87 34.18 17.40
CA ILE A 124 11.78 33.64 18.76
C ILE A 124 10.74 34.40 19.58
N ALA A 125 10.70 35.73 19.44
CA ALA A 125 9.67 36.56 20.06
C ALA A 125 8.27 36.28 19.50
N PHE A 126 8.14 36.02 18.19
CA PHE A 126 6.88 35.64 17.55
C PHE A 126 6.36 34.30 18.06
N VAL A 127 7.21 33.29 18.21
CA VAL A 127 6.83 32.00 18.82
C VAL A 127 6.34 32.22 20.25
N ALA A 128 7.10 32.96 21.08
CA ALA A 128 6.68 33.24 22.45
C ALA A 128 5.35 33.99 22.52
N TYR A 129 5.12 34.94 21.60
CA TYR A 129 3.86 35.65 21.47
C TYR A 129 2.72 34.76 21.00
N GLU A 130 2.95 33.88 20.02
CA GLU A 130 1.94 32.93 19.54
C GLU A 130 1.50 31.98 20.66
N LEU A 131 2.46 31.44 21.43
CA LEU A 131 2.15 30.62 22.61
C LEU A 131 1.36 31.41 23.67
N PHE A 132 1.70 32.69 23.89
CA PHE A 132 0.96 33.54 24.82
C PHE A 132 -0.46 33.81 24.36
N VAL A 133 -0.67 34.18 23.09
CA VAL A 133 -2.00 34.42 22.53
C VAL A 133 -2.83 33.14 22.60
N PHE A 134 -2.23 32.00 22.30
CA PHE A 134 -2.85 30.68 22.40
C PHE A 134 -3.34 30.40 23.84
N LEU A 135 -2.48 30.55 24.85
CA LEU A 135 -2.89 30.35 26.24
C LEU A 135 -3.85 31.44 26.75
N LYS A 136 -3.69 32.68 26.32
CA LYS A 136 -4.54 33.81 26.73
C LYS A 136 -5.97 33.62 26.26
N GLN A 137 -6.18 33.24 25.00
CA GLN A 137 -7.51 32.97 24.47
C GLN A 137 -8.24 31.92 25.30
N ASP A 138 -7.54 30.87 25.71
CA ASP A 138 -8.13 29.85 26.58
C ASP A 138 -8.33 30.33 28.02
N PHE A 139 -7.37 31.07 28.58
CA PHE A 139 -7.53 31.68 29.90
C PHE A 139 -8.77 32.59 29.97
N ASP A 140 -8.96 33.45 28.97
CA ASP A 140 -10.06 34.44 28.90
C ASP A 140 -11.43 33.74 28.83
N LYS A 141 -11.53 32.58 28.14
CA LYS A 141 -12.77 31.75 28.12
C LYS A 141 -13.24 31.33 29.52
N TYR A 142 -12.31 31.04 30.43
CA TYR A 142 -12.64 30.43 31.73
C TYR A 142 -12.60 31.41 32.91
N GLN A 143 -11.80 32.48 32.84
CA GLN A 143 -11.52 33.37 33.98
C GLN A 143 -11.86 34.85 33.69
N GLY A 144 -12.28 35.21 32.47
CA GLY A 144 -12.64 36.58 32.05
C GLY A 144 -11.46 37.42 31.55
N GLU A 145 -11.76 38.47 30.75
CA GLU A 145 -10.82 39.22 29.88
C GLU A 145 -9.77 40.13 30.59
N GLU A 146 -9.83 40.39 31.90
CA GLU A 146 -9.06 41.49 32.56
C GLU A 146 -8.01 41.08 33.62
N ASN A 147 -7.28 39.97 33.46
CA ASN A 147 -6.38 39.48 34.52
C ASN A 147 -4.86 39.62 34.29
N PHE A 148 -4.40 40.13 33.14
CA PHE A 148 -2.96 40.23 32.84
C PHE A 148 -2.39 41.63 33.11
N ARG A 149 -1.56 41.79 34.15
CA ARG A 149 -0.89 43.07 34.47
C ARG A 149 0.48 43.21 33.82
N PHE A 150 1.24 42.13 33.82
CA PHE A 150 2.59 42.02 33.27
C PHE A 150 2.91 40.56 33.01
N LEU A 151 3.92 40.28 32.18
CA LEU A 151 4.47 38.93 32.01
C LEU A 151 5.90 38.88 32.54
N ARG A 152 6.24 37.83 33.28
CA ARG A 152 7.61 37.60 33.74
C ARG A 152 8.37 36.77 32.71
N LEU A 153 9.64 37.12 32.45
CA LEU A 153 10.52 36.37 31.55
C LEU A 153 11.73 35.81 32.31
N ALA A 154 12.05 34.55 32.03
CA ALA A 154 13.17 33.81 32.59
C ALA A 154 13.89 32.98 31.52
N GLY A 155 15.01 32.35 31.88
CA GLY A 155 15.85 31.54 31.00
C GLY A 155 16.96 32.34 30.31
N GLY A 156 18.00 31.65 29.83
CA GLY A 156 19.21 32.30 29.31
C GLY A 156 18.98 33.20 28.09
N VAL A 157 17.95 32.90 27.28
CA VAL A 157 17.61 33.71 26.10
C VAL A 157 16.96 35.04 26.48
N SER A 158 16.33 35.15 27.67
CA SER A 158 15.73 36.41 28.13
C SER A 158 16.77 37.49 28.44
N LYS A 159 18.06 37.15 28.52
CA LYS A 159 19.16 38.13 28.54
C LYS A 159 19.19 39.03 27.30
N CYS A 160 18.54 38.61 26.20
CA CYS A 160 18.39 39.41 25.01
C CYS A 160 17.32 40.50 25.19
N ASP A 161 17.76 41.76 25.28
CA ASP A 161 16.86 42.91 25.45
C ASP A 161 15.92 43.08 24.25
N PHE A 162 16.39 42.78 23.03
CA PHE A 162 15.61 42.82 21.81
C PHE A 162 14.39 41.88 21.84
N ILE A 163 14.60 40.62 22.26
CA ILE A 163 13.52 39.63 22.38
C ILE A 163 12.51 40.10 23.43
N CYS A 164 12.97 40.55 24.60
CA CYS A 164 12.09 41.03 25.67
C CYS A 164 11.24 42.23 25.23
N GLN A 165 11.86 43.21 24.56
CA GLN A 165 11.16 44.39 24.06
C GLN A 165 10.17 44.04 22.94
N THR A 166 10.52 43.10 22.05
CA THR A 166 9.62 42.65 20.98
C THR A 166 8.38 41.94 21.53
N ILE A 167 8.55 41.08 22.54
CA ILE A 167 7.43 40.43 23.25
C ILE A 167 6.56 41.49 23.94
N ALA A 168 7.15 42.51 24.58
CA ALA A 168 6.39 43.62 25.17
C ALA A 168 5.54 44.35 24.12
N ASN A 169 6.15 44.69 22.98
CA ASN A 169 5.48 45.40 21.89
C ASN A 169 4.32 44.59 21.26
N LEU A 170 4.44 43.27 21.18
CA LEU A 170 3.40 42.37 20.63
C LEU A 170 2.27 42.11 21.63
N THR A 171 2.61 41.84 22.89
CA THR A 171 1.63 41.52 23.94
C THR A 171 0.86 42.75 24.44
N LYS A 172 1.40 43.96 24.20
CA LYS A 172 0.94 45.23 24.79
C LYS A 172 0.95 45.20 26.33
N LEU A 173 1.76 44.32 26.91
CA LEU A 173 1.94 44.19 28.35
C LEU A 173 3.38 44.57 28.72
N SER A 174 3.56 45.04 29.96
CA SER A 174 4.90 45.23 30.50
C SER A 174 5.57 43.88 30.73
N ILE A 175 6.83 43.77 30.32
CA ILE A 175 7.63 42.55 30.47
C ILE A 175 8.66 42.75 31.58
N GLN A 176 8.65 41.89 32.58
CA GLN A 176 9.57 41.93 33.72
C GLN A 176 10.59 40.81 33.57
N ARG A 177 11.87 41.15 33.37
CA ARG A 177 12.96 40.18 33.45
C ARG A 177 13.38 40.01 34.90
N CYS A 178 13.32 38.78 35.42
CA CYS A 178 13.73 38.49 36.80
C CYS A 178 15.27 38.58 36.94
N TYR A 179 15.78 39.10 38.06
CA TYR A 179 17.24 39.23 38.33
C TYR A 179 17.97 37.89 38.23
N ALA A 180 17.39 36.84 38.80
CA ALA A 180 17.93 35.49 38.73
C ALA A 180 17.30 34.69 37.58
N PHE A 181 17.14 35.28 36.38
CA PHE A 181 16.50 34.65 35.22
C PHE A 181 17.05 33.25 34.87
N ASN A 182 18.35 32.99 35.11
CA ASN A 182 18.98 31.69 34.87
C ASN A 182 18.71 30.64 35.96
N TYR A 183 18.29 31.06 37.16
CA TYR A 183 18.12 30.19 38.32
C TYR A 183 16.66 30.11 38.77
N ALA A 184 15.71 30.66 38.01
CA ALA A 184 14.30 30.74 38.38
C ALA A 184 13.71 29.38 38.80
N SER A 185 13.99 28.32 38.04
CA SER A 185 13.54 26.96 38.38
C SER A 185 14.15 26.44 39.68
N GLY A 186 15.45 26.70 39.91
CA GLY A 186 16.15 26.29 41.14
C GLY A 186 15.65 27.05 42.36
N ILE A 187 15.35 28.34 42.21
CA ILE A 187 14.76 29.18 43.27
C ILE A 187 13.38 28.65 43.66
N GLY A 188 12.54 28.28 42.69
CA GLY A 188 11.24 27.66 42.98
C GLY A 188 11.36 26.37 43.79
N ALA A 189 12.29 25.48 43.41
CA ALA A 189 12.54 24.24 44.14
C ALA A 189 13.07 24.48 45.56
N ALA A 190 14.02 25.42 45.73
CA ALA A 190 14.56 25.80 47.03
C ALA A 190 13.48 26.40 47.95
N PHE A 191 12.56 27.18 47.39
CA PHE A 191 11.44 27.74 48.12
C PHE A 191 10.48 26.64 48.62
N LEU A 192 10.10 25.71 47.75
CA LEU A 192 9.25 24.58 48.15
C LEU A 192 9.89 23.73 49.25
N ALA A 193 11.21 23.51 49.18
CA ALA A 193 11.94 22.82 50.24
C ALA A 193 11.95 23.61 51.55
N ALA A 194 12.19 24.93 51.50
CA ALA A 194 12.20 25.80 52.68
C ALA A 194 10.82 25.86 53.35
N TYR A 195 9.75 25.95 52.56
CA TYR A 195 8.37 25.88 53.04
C TYR A 195 8.08 24.52 53.69
N GLY A 196 8.43 23.41 53.03
CA GLY A 196 8.24 22.06 53.57
C GLY A 196 9.03 21.79 54.86
N CYS A 197 10.15 22.47 55.07
CA CYS A 197 10.94 22.42 56.30
C CYS A 197 10.48 23.40 57.39
N GLY A 198 9.46 24.23 57.16
CA GLY A 198 8.98 25.24 58.10
C GLY A 198 9.95 26.40 58.31
N LEU A 199 10.85 26.66 57.35
CA LEU A 199 11.73 27.85 57.37
C LEU A 199 11.01 29.11 56.87
N ILE A 200 9.88 28.92 56.17
CA ILE A 200 9.03 29.96 55.61
C ILE A 200 7.59 29.60 55.99
N ASP A 201 6.88 30.56 56.58
CA ASP A 201 5.55 30.32 57.15
C ASP A 201 4.41 30.37 56.11
N ASP A 202 4.59 31.11 55.01
CA ASP A 202 3.55 31.31 53.99
C ASP A 202 4.11 31.59 52.58
N TYR A 203 3.24 31.48 51.57
CA TYR A 203 3.57 31.78 50.17
C TYR A 203 3.73 33.29 49.89
N GLU A 204 3.19 34.20 50.71
CA GLU A 204 3.33 35.66 50.50
C GLU A 204 4.77 36.15 50.72
N GLN A 205 5.53 35.46 51.57
CA GLN A 205 6.96 35.70 51.72
C GLN A 205 7.75 35.47 50.42
N PHE A 206 7.23 34.68 49.48
CA PHE A 206 7.85 34.46 48.18
C PHE A 206 7.86 35.71 47.30
N GLU A 207 6.74 36.46 47.26
CA GLU A 207 6.64 37.66 46.42
C GLU A 207 7.69 38.71 46.78
N LYS A 208 8.08 38.76 48.07
CA LYS A 208 9.13 39.66 48.58
C LYS A 208 10.54 39.29 48.12
N ILE A 209 10.75 38.06 47.64
CA ILE A 209 12.05 37.53 47.19
C ILE A 209 12.22 37.73 45.68
N ILE A 210 11.13 37.83 44.91
CA ILE A 210 11.19 38.05 43.45
C ILE A 210 11.75 39.45 43.16
N THR A 211 13.02 39.48 42.75
CA THR A 211 13.69 40.72 42.34
C THR A 211 13.61 40.87 40.82
N VAL A 212 13.09 42.00 40.34
CA VAL A 212 13.04 42.35 38.91
C VAL A 212 14.32 43.07 38.52
N GLU A 213 15.00 42.60 37.48
CA GLU A 213 16.22 43.23 36.93
C GLU A 213 15.87 44.47 36.10
N LYS A 214 14.92 44.30 35.18
CA LYS A 214 14.58 45.28 34.16
C LYS A 214 13.12 45.10 33.74
N ILE A 215 12.47 46.23 33.48
CA ILE A 215 11.09 46.30 32.99
C ILE A 215 11.12 46.89 31.58
N PHE A 216 10.51 46.18 30.63
CA PHE A 216 10.33 46.60 29.25
C PHE A 216 8.89 47.05 29.06
N GLN A 217 8.69 48.32 28.71
CA GLN A 217 7.37 48.89 28.46
C GLN A 217 7.02 48.76 26.98
N PRO A 218 5.77 48.43 26.63
CA PRO A 218 5.35 48.33 25.23
C PRO A 218 5.46 49.70 24.55
N VAL A 219 6.08 49.74 23.37
CA VAL A 219 6.07 50.92 22.52
C VAL A 219 4.77 50.96 21.73
N GLN A 220 4.06 52.10 21.75
CA GLN A 220 2.85 52.29 20.94
C GLN A 220 3.21 52.44 19.46
N CYS A 221 3.31 51.32 18.76
CA CYS A 221 3.43 51.24 17.31
C CYS A 221 2.89 49.90 16.79
N ASP A 222 2.40 49.90 15.54
CA ASP A 222 1.80 48.72 14.92
C ASP A 222 2.81 47.84 14.17
N VAL A 223 4.06 48.31 14.05
CA VAL A 223 5.10 47.65 13.25
C VAL A 223 5.37 46.22 13.70
N ALA A 224 5.43 45.97 15.02
CA ALA A 224 5.66 44.62 15.54
C ALA A 224 4.51 43.65 15.16
N GLU A 225 3.26 44.11 15.25
CA GLU A 225 2.09 43.32 14.84
C GLU A 225 2.04 43.10 13.33
N GLN A 226 2.44 44.09 12.53
CA GLN A 226 2.55 43.94 11.07
C GLN A 226 3.60 42.88 10.71
N ASN A 227 4.79 42.93 11.31
CA ASN A 227 5.82 41.92 11.11
C ASN A 227 5.32 40.54 11.55
N PHE A 228 4.63 40.42 12.69
CA PHE A 228 4.07 39.14 13.14
C PHE A 228 3.02 38.58 12.16
N LYS A 229 2.10 39.43 11.67
CA LYS A 229 1.10 39.00 10.66
C LYS A 229 1.75 38.52 9.37
N GLN A 230 2.77 39.23 8.89
CA GLN A 230 3.54 38.83 7.72
C GLN A 230 4.30 37.52 7.99
N TRP A 231 4.98 37.41 9.12
CA TRP A 231 5.65 36.17 9.54
C TRP A 231 4.67 34.99 9.57
N LYS A 232 3.49 35.14 10.17
CA LYS A 232 2.49 34.07 10.19
C LYS A 232 2.04 33.64 8.78
N SER A 233 2.00 34.57 7.83
CA SER A 233 1.65 34.27 6.43
C SER A 233 2.71 33.46 5.67
N ILE A 234 3.95 33.38 6.16
CA ILE A 234 5.02 32.61 5.51
C ILE A 234 5.03 31.15 5.93
N ILE A 235 4.43 30.80 7.08
CA ILE A 235 4.51 29.44 7.66
C ILE A 235 4.14 28.36 6.63
N PRO A 236 3.03 28.48 5.86
CA PRO A 236 2.67 27.47 4.86
C PRO A 236 3.67 27.32 3.70
N ARG A 237 4.63 28.25 3.54
CA ARG A 237 5.67 28.19 2.50
C ARG A 237 6.86 27.33 2.90
N PHE A 238 6.97 26.99 4.18
CA PHE A 238 7.98 26.10 4.73
C PHE A 238 7.44 24.69 5.00
N ASP A 239 6.21 24.45 4.57
CA ASP A 239 5.59 23.14 4.58
C ASP A 239 6.43 22.17 3.73
N MET A 240 7.09 21.22 4.40
CA MET A 240 7.88 20.18 3.73
C MET A 240 6.99 19.02 3.27
N THR A 241 5.65 19.13 3.33
CA THR A 241 4.73 18.19 2.67
C THR A 241 4.84 18.21 1.13
N SER A 242 5.75 19.02 0.56
CA SER A 242 6.33 18.74 -0.77
C SER A 242 7.05 17.38 -0.86
N CYS A 243 7.24 16.66 0.25
CA CYS A 243 7.69 15.28 0.34
C CYS A 243 6.55 14.23 0.45
N THR A 244 5.30 14.61 0.21
CA THR A 244 4.16 13.67 0.14
C THR A 244 3.99 13.13 -1.27
N TYR A 245 3.73 11.83 -1.43
CA TYR A 245 3.44 11.22 -2.74
C TYR A 245 1.95 11.19 -3.07
N LEU A 246 1.16 11.92 -2.28
CA LEU A 246 -0.28 12.06 -2.42
C LEU A 246 -0.66 13.01 -3.55
N SER A 247 -1.78 12.72 -4.20
CA SER A 247 -2.35 13.64 -5.19
C SER A 247 -2.92 14.89 -4.52
N SER A 248 -3.01 15.97 -5.29
CA SER A 248 -3.57 17.25 -4.83
C SER A 248 -4.95 17.11 -4.20
N GLY A 249 -5.84 16.29 -4.78
CA GLY A 249 -7.19 16.05 -4.26
C GLY A 249 -7.20 15.32 -2.91
N VAL A 250 -6.41 14.25 -2.77
CA VAL A 250 -6.28 13.52 -1.48
C VAL A 250 -5.60 14.40 -0.43
N ARG A 251 -4.58 15.17 -0.83
CA ARG A 251 -3.90 16.12 0.04
C ARG A 251 -4.85 17.22 0.53
N GLU A 252 -5.67 17.79 -0.35
CA GLU A 252 -6.67 18.80 0.04
C GLU A 252 -7.72 18.22 1.01
N LEU A 253 -8.14 16.96 0.80
CA LEU A 253 -9.02 16.24 1.72
C LEU A 253 -8.39 16.11 3.11
N LEU A 254 -7.11 15.72 3.19
CA LEU A 254 -6.39 15.53 4.46
C LEU A 254 -6.02 16.85 5.15
N LEU A 255 -5.53 17.86 4.41
CA LEU A 255 -5.19 19.18 4.96
C LEU A 255 -6.43 19.91 5.48
N SER A 256 -7.56 19.76 4.80
CA SER A 256 -8.79 20.43 5.21
C SER A 256 -9.47 19.79 6.42
N ALA A 257 -9.16 18.53 6.71
CA ALA A 257 -9.46 17.92 8.01
C ALA A 257 -8.71 18.68 9.13
N SER A 258 -7.41 18.94 8.95
CA SER A 258 -6.56 19.60 9.96
C SER A 258 -6.88 21.08 10.24
N ALA A 259 -7.71 21.75 9.44
CA ALA A 259 -7.80 23.21 9.39
C ALA A 259 -8.95 23.84 10.22
N VAL A 260 -9.81 23.06 10.90
CA VAL A 260 -10.97 23.62 11.61
C VAL A 260 -11.21 22.90 12.94
N THR A 261 -10.80 23.50 14.05
CA THR A 261 -11.20 23.11 15.41
C THR A 261 -12.32 24.05 15.88
N THR A 262 -13.58 23.68 15.65
CA THR A 262 -14.73 24.35 16.30
C THR A 262 -15.34 23.42 17.32
N SER A 263 -15.29 23.85 18.58
CA SER A 263 -15.87 23.20 19.76
C SER A 263 -17.40 23.30 19.76
N GLU A 264 -18.10 22.23 19.40
CA GLU A 264 -19.47 22.00 19.87
C GLU A 264 -19.45 20.89 20.92
N ASN A 265 -19.53 21.30 22.19
CA ASN A 265 -19.81 20.41 23.31
C ASN A 265 -21.31 20.09 23.32
N SER A 266 -21.66 18.80 23.25
CA SER A 266 -22.90 18.31 23.84
C SER A 266 -22.71 16.89 24.36
N GLU A 267 -22.85 16.79 25.68
CA GLU A 267 -23.31 15.70 26.56
C GLU A 267 -23.34 14.25 26.07
N SER A 268 -23.05 13.40 27.06
CA SER A 268 -23.27 11.95 27.11
C SER A 268 -24.33 11.43 26.15
N ASP A 269 -23.91 10.67 25.15
CA ASP A 269 -24.63 9.51 24.64
C ASP A 269 -23.76 8.82 23.58
N GLN A 270 -23.81 7.50 23.54
CA GLN A 270 -23.15 6.64 22.54
C GLN A 270 -23.08 7.34 21.17
N LEU A 271 -21.88 7.44 20.60
CA LEU A 271 -21.70 7.94 19.23
C LEU A 271 -22.64 7.15 18.30
N SER A 272 -23.73 7.77 17.85
CA SER A 272 -24.74 7.11 17.02
C SER A 272 -24.37 7.26 15.54
N ILE A 273 -24.77 6.28 14.73
CA ILE A 273 -24.63 6.35 13.26
C ILE A 273 -25.32 7.61 12.71
N ASP A 274 -26.38 8.08 13.36
CA ASP A 274 -27.09 9.31 12.97
C ASP A 274 -26.22 10.57 13.09
N LYS A 275 -25.36 10.69 14.12
CA LYS A 275 -24.40 11.79 14.25
C LYS A 275 -23.34 11.75 13.13
N ILE A 276 -22.88 10.55 12.78
CA ILE A 276 -21.93 10.35 11.67
C ILE A 276 -22.61 10.71 10.33
N ARG A 277 -23.86 10.31 10.14
CA ARG A 277 -24.67 10.61 8.95
C ARG A 277 -24.84 12.12 8.74
N GLN A 278 -25.07 12.89 9.79
CA GLN A 278 -25.20 14.35 9.70
C GLN A 278 -23.93 15.04 9.17
N CYS A 279 -22.78 14.38 9.25
CA CYS A 279 -21.53 14.88 8.69
C CYS A 279 -21.42 14.61 7.18
N LEU A 280 -22.21 13.70 6.61
CA LEU A 280 -22.19 13.41 5.18
C LEU A 280 -22.94 14.50 4.39
N SER A 281 -22.22 15.17 3.50
CA SER A 281 -22.80 16.13 2.55
C SER A 281 -23.13 15.38 1.25
N VAL A 282 -24.43 15.16 1.00
CA VAL A 282 -24.93 14.51 -0.23
C VAL A 282 -25.69 15.55 -1.05
N GLY A 283 -25.20 15.84 -2.26
CA GLY A 283 -25.86 16.72 -3.23
C GLY A 283 -26.46 15.96 -4.42
N ASP A 284 -27.02 16.68 -5.39
CA ASP A 284 -27.68 16.11 -6.58
C ASP A 284 -26.76 15.23 -7.46
N THR A 285 -25.44 15.46 -7.39
CA THR A 285 -24.42 14.70 -8.14
C THR A 285 -23.71 13.63 -7.32
N GLY A 286 -24.16 13.34 -6.08
CA GLY A 286 -23.54 12.37 -5.16
C GLY A 286 -22.90 13.02 -3.92
N ILE A 287 -22.04 12.26 -3.22
CA ILE A 287 -21.34 12.72 -2.01
C ILE A 287 -20.33 13.83 -2.37
N ASN A 288 -20.39 14.96 -1.65
CA ASN A 288 -19.29 15.91 -1.59
C ASN A 288 -18.24 15.40 -0.59
N TYR A 289 -17.23 14.71 -1.11
CA TYR A 289 -16.18 14.07 -0.30
C TYR A 289 -15.44 15.10 0.56
N LEU A 290 -15.12 16.28 0.01
CA LEU A 290 -14.36 17.31 0.72
C LEU A 290 -15.09 17.84 1.95
N GLU A 291 -16.34 18.27 1.75
CA GLU A 291 -17.16 18.78 2.83
C GLU A 291 -17.47 17.70 3.88
N SER A 292 -17.67 16.45 3.43
CA SER A 292 -17.94 15.32 4.33
C SER A 292 -16.73 14.98 5.21
N VAL A 293 -15.52 14.95 4.64
CA VAL A 293 -14.28 14.71 5.40
C VAL A 293 -14.04 15.83 6.41
N ARG A 294 -14.22 17.10 6.01
CA ARG A 294 -14.12 18.25 6.93
C ARG A 294 -15.04 18.10 8.13
N ARG A 295 -16.33 17.88 7.89
CA ARG A 295 -17.32 17.72 8.97
C ARG A 295 -17.00 16.55 9.90
N LEU A 296 -16.55 15.43 9.33
CA LEU A 296 -16.14 14.28 10.13
C LEU A 296 -14.91 14.56 10.98
N ASP A 297 -13.90 15.25 10.45
CA ASP A 297 -12.69 15.54 11.23
C ASP A 297 -12.93 16.53 12.37
N VAL A 298 -13.84 17.48 12.17
CA VAL A 298 -14.22 18.40 13.26
C VAL A 298 -15.09 17.70 14.31
N LYS A 299 -16.14 16.97 13.89
CA LYS A 299 -17.22 16.56 14.79
C LYS A 299 -17.11 15.14 15.33
N ILE A 300 -16.51 14.20 14.59
CA ILE A 300 -16.64 12.76 14.85
C ILE A 300 -15.30 12.09 15.10
N LEU A 301 -14.30 12.34 14.25
CA LEU A 301 -13.02 11.64 14.29
C LEU A 301 -12.27 11.81 15.63
N PRO A 302 -12.19 13.02 16.24
CA PRO A 302 -11.54 13.20 17.53
C PRO A 302 -12.24 12.42 18.65
N GLN A 303 -13.58 12.30 18.59
CA GLN A 303 -14.35 11.56 19.57
C GLN A 303 -14.08 10.05 19.48
N ILE A 304 -14.02 9.50 18.27
CA ILE A 304 -13.71 8.08 18.03
C ILE A 304 -12.28 7.75 18.48
N GLU A 305 -11.32 8.59 18.09
CA GLU A 305 -9.93 8.42 18.50
C GLU A 305 -9.79 8.47 20.02
N GLN A 306 -10.41 9.47 20.68
CA GLN A 306 -10.40 9.59 22.12
C GLN A 306 -11.07 8.39 22.81
N MET A 307 -12.19 7.89 22.26
CA MET A 307 -12.87 6.69 22.76
C MET A 307 -11.92 5.49 22.76
N PHE A 308 -11.24 5.21 21.64
CA PHE A 308 -10.31 4.08 21.57
C PHE A 308 -9.02 4.31 22.35
N ASN A 309 -8.53 5.56 22.43
CA ASN A 309 -7.33 5.89 23.18
C ASN A 309 -7.49 5.69 24.70
N ARG A 310 -8.70 5.87 25.23
CA ARG A 310 -8.99 5.63 26.66
C ARG A 310 -9.12 4.15 27.03
N VAL A 311 -9.42 3.28 26.06
CA VAL A 311 -9.67 1.85 26.30
C VAL A 311 -8.37 1.05 26.22
N THR A 312 -8.10 0.20 27.21
CA THR A 312 -6.97 -0.74 27.19
C THR A 312 -7.22 -1.94 26.26
N ILE A 313 -6.19 -2.70 25.90
CA ILE A 313 -6.33 -3.89 25.05
C ILE A 313 -7.25 -4.94 25.69
N GLU A 314 -7.16 -5.10 27.00
CA GLU A 314 -7.99 -6.06 27.76
C GLU A 314 -9.45 -5.61 27.84
N GLU A 315 -9.70 -4.33 28.11
CA GLU A 315 -11.06 -3.75 28.11
C GLU A 315 -11.70 -3.80 26.72
N PHE A 316 -10.92 -3.57 25.66
CA PHE A 316 -11.42 -3.70 24.29
C PHE A 316 -11.83 -5.15 24.00
N ARG A 317 -11.02 -6.13 24.40
CA ARG A 317 -11.36 -7.56 24.26
C ARG A 317 -12.60 -7.92 25.06
N SER A 318 -12.69 -7.54 26.33
CA SER A 318 -13.85 -7.86 27.17
C SER A 318 -15.14 -7.23 26.65
N THR A 319 -15.06 -6.03 26.06
CA THR A 319 -16.21 -5.30 25.52
C THR A 319 -16.68 -5.81 24.16
N TYR A 320 -15.74 -6.13 23.26
CA TYR A 320 -16.05 -6.40 21.85
C TYR A 320 -15.91 -7.86 21.43
N ASP A 321 -15.27 -8.73 22.20
CA ASP A 321 -15.18 -10.17 21.92
C ASP A 321 -16.46 -10.92 22.29
N ASN A 322 -17.53 -10.63 21.57
CA ASN A 322 -18.82 -11.28 21.72
C ASN A 322 -19.56 -11.37 20.37
N ASP A 323 -20.60 -12.19 20.33
CA ASP A 323 -21.39 -12.41 19.11
C ASP A 323 -22.17 -11.17 18.66
N HIS A 324 -22.32 -10.17 19.52
CA HIS A 324 -22.95 -8.90 19.15
C HIS A 324 -22.07 -8.07 18.23
N TYR A 325 -20.77 -7.95 18.50
CA TYR A 325 -19.86 -7.15 17.66
C TYR A 325 -19.05 -7.98 16.67
N CYS A 326 -18.57 -9.15 17.11
CA CYS A 326 -17.64 -9.96 16.34
C CYS A 326 -18.25 -11.27 15.81
N GLY A 327 -19.53 -11.57 16.09
CA GLY A 327 -20.16 -12.83 15.68
C GLY A 327 -20.23 -13.04 14.17
N TRP A 328 -20.21 -11.96 13.40
CA TRP A 328 -20.17 -11.99 11.93
C TRP A 328 -18.74 -12.19 11.37
N LEU A 329 -17.70 -12.07 12.22
CA LEU A 329 -16.30 -12.20 11.86
C LEU A 329 -15.79 -13.60 12.22
N LYS A 330 -15.38 -14.37 11.21
CA LYS A 330 -14.75 -15.69 11.41
C LYS A 330 -13.38 -15.60 12.09
N ASN A 331 -12.57 -14.60 11.71
CA ASN A 331 -11.20 -14.42 12.24
C ASN A 331 -11.10 -13.21 13.19
N ARG A 332 -11.92 -13.18 14.24
CA ARG A 332 -11.97 -12.05 15.19
C ARG A 332 -10.65 -11.71 15.87
N LYS A 333 -9.69 -12.65 15.95
CA LYS A 333 -8.33 -12.38 16.48
C LYS A 333 -7.60 -11.27 15.73
N ASP A 334 -7.84 -11.14 14.42
CA ASP A 334 -7.18 -10.11 13.60
C ASP A 334 -7.64 -8.71 14.01
N LEU A 335 -8.91 -8.54 14.36
CA LEU A 335 -9.45 -7.27 14.84
C LEU A 335 -8.73 -6.80 16.12
N PHE A 336 -8.48 -7.73 17.05
CA PHE A 336 -7.75 -7.45 18.28
C PHE A 336 -6.26 -7.20 18.04
N ARG A 337 -5.67 -7.90 17.06
CA ARG A 337 -4.29 -7.67 16.64
C ARG A 337 -4.12 -6.28 16.02
N ILE A 338 -5.06 -5.86 15.17
CA ILE A 338 -5.14 -4.50 14.61
C ILE A 338 -5.21 -3.45 15.74
N PHE A 339 -6.09 -3.65 16.73
CA PHE A 339 -6.19 -2.73 17.86
C PHE A 339 -4.90 -2.65 18.68
N ASN A 340 -4.21 -3.78 18.88
CA ASN A 340 -2.90 -3.81 19.53
C ASN A 340 -1.85 -3.01 18.74
N PHE A 341 -1.82 -3.14 17.41
CA PHE A 341 -0.92 -2.33 16.58
C PHE A 341 -1.21 -0.83 16.70
N LEU A 342 -2.48 -0.43 16.71
CA LEU A 342 -2.86 0.97 16.94
C LEU A 342 -2.38 1.48 18.30
N LYS A 343 -2.43 0.67 19.35
CA LYS A 343 -1.95 1.04 20.70
C LYS A 343 -0.43 1.15 20.81
N ASN A 344 0.29 0.43 19.97
CA ASN A 344 1.76 0.44 19.95
C ASN A 344 2.34 1.38 18.88
N ASP A 345 1.55 2.34 18.38
CA ASP A 345 1.97 3.31 17.35
C ASP A 345 2.44 2.67 16.02
N GLU A 346 1.94 1.45 15.73
CA GLU A 346 2.16 0.71 14.48
C GLU A 346 1.00 0.96 13.49
N ILE A 347 0.64 2.24 13.31
CA ILE A 347 -0.56 2.68 12.56
C ILE A 347 -0.54 2.19 11.10
N HIS A 348 0.64 2.18 10.47
CA HIS A 348 0.77 1.78 9.06
C HIS A 348 0.40 0.31 8.86
N LEU A 349 0.94 -0.59 9.69
CA LEU A 349 0.61 -2.01 9.66
C LEU A 349 -0.85 -2.25 10.05
N ALA A 350 -1.34 -1.56 11.08
CA ALA A 350 -2.74 -1.64 11.49
C ALA A 350 -3.69 -1.29 10.33
N THR A 351 -3.38 -0.25 9.56
CA THR A 351 -4.21 0.23 8.45
C THR A 351 -4.17 -0.73 7.25
N LEU A 352 -2.99 -1.25 6.90
CA LEU A 352 -2.85 -2.27 5.86
C LEU A 352 -3.64 -3.54 6.18
N LEU A 353 -3.49 -4.05 7.41
CA LEU A 353 -4.19 -5.24 7.85
C LEU A 353 -5.70 -4.99 7.95
N LEU A 354 -6.13 -3.84 8.47
CA LEU A 354 -7.54 -3.49 8.59
C LEU A 354 -8.23 -3.33 7.23
N THR A 355 -7.59 -2.69 6.26
CA THR A 355 -8.18 -2.51 4.91
C THR A 355 -8.38 -3.85 4.19
N CYS A 356 -7.38 -4.73 4.23
CA CYS A 356 -7.48 -6.10 3.72
C CYS A 356 -8.55 -6.91 4.48
N PHE A 357 -8.56 -6.82 5.81
CA PHE A 357 -9.55 -7.48 6.66
C PHE A 357 -10.97 -7.02 6.34
N THR A 358 -11.19 -5.72 6.16
CA THR A 358 -12.47 -5.14 5.74
C THR A 358 -12.88 -5.64 4.36
N GLU A 359 -11.98 -5.60 3.37
CA GLU A 359 -12.27 -6.05 2.00
C GLU A 359 -12.74 -7.51 1.95
N ARG A 360 -12.03 -8.41 2.64
CA ARG A 360 -12.39 -9.82 2.70
C ARG A 360 -13.79 -10.02 3.31
N ASN A 361 -14.04 -9.38 4.45
CA ASN A 361 -15.27 -9.57 5.23
C ASN A 361 -16.49 -8.91 4.54
N LEU A 362 -16.35 -7.74 3.93
CA LEU A 362 -17.42 -7.14 3.12
C LEU A 362 -17.75 -8.02 1.89
N GLY A 363 -16.75 -8.62 1.26
CA GLY A 363 -16.97 -9.58 0.18
C GLY A 363 -17.72 -10.84 0.65
N ASN A 364 -17.45 -11.33 1.85
CA ASN A 364 -18.19 -12.45 2.45
C ASN A 364 -19.67 -12.09 2.73
N LEU A 365 -19.97 -10.84 3.11
CA LEU A 365 -21.34 -10.39 3.29
C LEU A 365 -22.16 -10.44 1.98
N LEU A 366 -21.54 -10.13 0.84
CA LEU A 366 -22.22 -10.20 -0.46
C LEU A 366 -22.68 -11.62 -0.82
N LEU A 367 -22.06 -12.66 -0.24
CA LEU A 367 -22.47 -14.05 -0.45
C LEU A 367 -23.84 -14.39 0.16
N LEU A 368 -24.39 -13.53 1.03
CA LEU A 368 -25.76 -13.68 1.51
C LEU A 368 -26.81 -13.46 0.41
N GLN A 369 -26.45 -12.73 -0.64
CA GLN A 369 -27.39 -12.31 -1.69
C GLN A 369 -26.91 -12.67 -3.11
N THR A 370 -25.65 -13.06 -3.29
CA THR A 370 -25.05 -13.35 -4.59
C THR A 370 -24.14 -14.57 -4.53
N ASN A 371 -23.97 -15.25 -5.66
CA ASN A 371 -23.02 -16.36 -5.78
C ASN A 371 -21.61 -15.89 -6.20
N THR A 372 -21.45 -14.61 -6.55
CA THR A 372 -20.21 -14.05 -7.11
C THR A 372 -19.85 -12.76 -6.42
N VAL A 373 -18.63 -12.67 -5.91
CA VAL A 373 -18.10 -11.46 -5.29
C VAL A 373 -17.27 -10.70 -6.34
N PRO A 374 -17.47 -9.38 -6.51
CA PRO A 374 -16.62 -8.58 -7.38
C PRO A 374 -15.14 -8.63 -6.95
N ASN A 375 -14.23 -8.57 -7.93
CA ASN A 375 -12.78 -8.65 -7.69
C ASN A 375 -12.18 -7.33 -7.17
N LEU A 376 -12.91 -6.22 -7.29
CA LEU A 376 -12.42 -4.89 -6.87
C LEU A 376 -13.21 -4.39 -5.65
N LEU A 377 -12.51 -3.97 -4.60
CA LEU A 377 -13.11 -3.36 -3.40
C LEU A 377 -14.13 -2.27 -3.72
N ARG A 378 -13.81 -1.40 -4.67
CA ARG A 378 -14.72 -0.34 -5.11
C ARG A 378 -16.07 -0.89 -5.58
N GLN A 379 -16.07 -1.98 -6.33
CA GLN A 379 -17.30 -2.64 -6.80
C GLN A 379 -18.05 -3.33 -5.65
N ILE A 380 -17.33 -3.83 -4.63
CA ILE A 380 -17.97 -4.37 -3.42
C ILE A 380 -18.72 -3.26 -2.69
N VAL A 381 -18.06 -2.12 -2.47
CA VAL A 381 -18.60 -1.00 -1.69
C VAL A 381 -19.66 -0.18 -2.46
N GLU A 382 -19.59 -0.15 -3.80
CA GLU A 382 -20.63 0.45 -4.66
C GLU A 382 -21.79 -0.52 -4.98
N SER A 383 -21.73 -1.77 -4.48
CA SER A 383 -22.74 -2.79 -4.75
C SER A 383 -24.10 -2.44 -4.13
N PRO A 384 -25.20 -2.47 -4.90
CA PRO A 384 -26.56 -2.32 -4.36
C PRO A 384 -26.90 -3.37 -3.30
N ASN A 385 -26.33 -4.57 -3.44
CA ASN A 385 -26.55 -5.67 -2.50
C ASN A 385 -25.93 -5.36 -1.14
N LEU A 386 -24.72 -4.80 -1.10
CA LEU A 386 -24.10 -4.35 0.16
C LEU A 386 -24.94 -3.25 0.81
N CYS A 387 -25.42 -2.29 0.03
CA CYS A 387 -26.31 -1.22 0.49
C CYS A 387 -27.60 -1.76 1.09
N SER A 388 -28.17 -2.84 0.53
CA SER A 388 -29.36 -3.47 1.09
C SER A 388 -29.12 -4.19 2.42
N ILE A 389 -27.88 -4.65 2.66
CA ILE A 389 -27.48 -5.37 3.88
C ILE A 389 -27.12 -4.39 5.01
N LEU A 390 -26.30 -3.38 4.70
CA LEU A 390 -25.74 -2.45 5.68
C LEU A 390 -26.51 -1.13 5.80
N GLY A 391 -27.39 -0.83 4.85
CA GLY A 391 -28.04 0.47 4.71
C GLY A 391 -27.21 1.48 3.91
N SER A 392 -27.86 2.54 3.46
CA SER A 392 -27.22 3.63 2.69
C SER A 392 -26.08 4.27 3.45
N ASP A 393 -26.28 4.55 4.73
CA ASP A 393 -25.41 5.45 5.50
C ASP A 393 -24.02 4.82 5.74
N LEU A 394 -23.98 3.55 6.17
CA LEU A 394 -22.71 2.82 6.32
C LEU A 394 -22.01 2.60 4.98
N THR A 395 -22.78 2.31 3.93
CA THR A 395 -22.22 2.12 2.59
C THR A 395 -21.53 3.40 2.10
N LEU A 396 -22.15 4.56 2.29
CA LEU A 396 -21.56 5.87 1.97
C LEU A 396 -20.28 6.15 2.78
N LEU A 397 -20.22 5.75 4.05
CA LEU A 397 -19.01 5.88 4.88
C LEU A 397 -17.86 5.00 4.39
N PHE A 398 -18.14 3.76 3.98
CA PHE A 398 -17.12 2.93 3.32
C PHE A 398 -16.68 3.53 1.98
N GLN A 399 -17.60 4.11 1.19
CA GLN A 399 -17.24 4.81 -0.05
C GLN A 399 -16.31 6.00 0.20
N LEU A 400 -16.51 6.73 1.30
CA LEU A 400 -15.68 7.85 1.72
C LEU A 400 -14.27 7.41 2.17
N LEU A 401 -14.15 6.30 2.90
CA LEU A 401 -12.87 5.85 3.47
C LEU A 401 -12.04 4.99 2.52
N ILE A 402 -12.65 4.02 1.85
CA ILE A 402 -11.99 2.97 1.07
C ILE A 402 -12.59 2.79 -0.33
N GLY A 403 -13.41 3.75 -0.78
CA GLY A 403 -14.14 3.69 -2.05
C GLY A 403 -13.36 4.26 -3.24
N SER A 404 -13.95 5.24 -3.92
CA SER A 404 -13.42 5.74 -5.20
C SER A 404 -12.15 6.59 -5.04
N PRO A 405 -11.36 6.80 -6.10
CA PRO A 405 -10.20 7.71 -6.06
C PRO A 405 -10.52 9.17 -5.70
N LYS A 406 -11.80 9.56 -5.75
CA LYS A 406 -12.27 10.90 -5.34
C LYS A 406 -12.44 11.04 -3.83
N SER A 407 -12.37 9.94 -3.09
CA SER A 407 -12.45 9.90 -1.63
C SER A 407 -11.06 9.76 -1.01
N ILE A 408 -10.97 9.57 0.32
CA ILE A 408 -9.67 9.38 0.99
C ILE A 408 -8.95 8.17 0.41
N ASN A 409 -9.71 7.12 0.07
CA ASN A 409 -9.22 5.91 -0.55
C ASN A 409 -8.02 5.28 0.20
N LEU A 410 -8.16 5.15 1.52
CA LEU A 410 -7.13 4.64 2.43
C LEU A 410 -6.51 3.35 1.92
N ARG A 411 -7.34 2.41 1.43
CA ARG A 411 -6.87 1.13 0.89
C ARG A 411 -5.84 1.34 -0.21
N ASN A 412 -6.15 2.10 -1.26
CA ASN A 412 -5.23 2.26 -2.38
C ASN A 412 -4.01 3.10 -2.00
N VAL A 413 -4.23 4.17 -1.26
CA VAL A 413 -3.19 5.11 -0.86
C VAL A 413 -2.10 4.39 -0.03
N TYR A 414 -2.48 3.50 0.89
CA TYR A 414 -1.53 2.64 1.62
C TYR A 414 -0.97 1.50 0.77
N TRP A 415 -1.80 0.65 0.13
CA TRP A 415 -1.33 -0.55 -0.56
C TRP A 415 -0.54 -0.30 -1.85
N HIS A 416 -0.64 0.90 -2.43
CA HIS A 416 0.19 1.33 -3.55
C HIS A 416 1.42 2.15 -3.11
N GLY A 417 1.67 2.28 -1.80
CA GLY A 417 2.91 2.88 -1.28
C GLY A 417 3.01 4.38 -1.46
N PHE A 418 1.90 5.12 -1.58
CA PHE A 418 1.94 6.59 -1.66
C PHE A 418 2.17 7.25 -0.30
N ILE A 419 2.19 6.47 0.78
CA ILE A 419 2.21 6.94 2.17
C ILE A 419 3.49 6.53 2.88
N GLN A 420 4.12 7.52 3.51
CA GLN A 420 5.21 7.37 4.46
C GLN A 420 4.69 7.17 5.89
N TYR A 421 5.61 6.96 6.83
CA TYR A 421 5.26 6.79 8.23
C TYR A 421 4.54 8.04 8.80
N ASN A 422 3.36 7.83 9.42
CA ASN A 422 2.52 8.85 10.04
C ASN A 422 2.07 10.01 9.13
N GLU A 423 2.01 9.82 7.82
CA GLU A 423 1.53 10.86 6.88
C GLU A 423 -0.01 11.03 6.89
N ILE A 424 -0.76 9.97 7.23
CA ILE A 424 -2.21 10.01 7.42
C ILE A 424 -2.53 9.87 8.91
N SER A 425 -3.46 10.71 9.39
CA SER A 425 -3.93 10.69 10.78
C SER A 425 -4.53 9.31 11.16
N PRO A 426 -4.16 8.75 12.34
CA PRO A 426 -4.71 7.48 12.84
C PRO A 426 -6.23 7.47 13.01
N LYS A 427 -6.83 8.65 13.18
CA LYS A 427 -8.27 8.88 13.30
C LYS A 427 -9.08 8.14 12.23
N PHE A 428 -8.61 8.14 10.98
CA PHE A 428 -9.30 7.48 9.88
C PHE A 428 -9.27 5.95 10.02
N THR A 429 -8.18 5.40 10.53
CA THR A 429 -8.05 3.96 10.84
C THR A 429 -8.94 3.57 12.02
N TYR A 430 -9.02 4.42 13.06
CA TYR A 430 -9.95 4.23 14.16
C TYR A 430 -11.42 4.28 13.71
N LEU A 431 -11.77 5.19 12.80
CA LEU A 431 -13.13 5.23 12.22
C LEU A 431 -13.42 3.94 11.44
N LEU A 432 -12.49 3.45 10.62
CA LEU A 432 -12.69 2.17 9.91
C LEU A 432 -12.87 0.99 10.88
N LEU A 433 -12.10 0.95 11.98
CA LEU A 433 -12.23 -0.06 13.03
C LEU A 433 -13.60 0.03 13.71
N TYR A 434 -14.05 1.24 14.04
CA TYR A 434 -15.37 1.49 14.59
C TYR A 434 -16.48 0.98 13.66
N LEU A 435 -16.41 1.27 12.36
CA LEU A 435 -17.42 0.80 11.39
C LEU A 435 -17.48 -0.72 11.33
N MET A 436 -16.33 -1.41 11.35
CA MET A 436 -16.29 -2.88 11.38
C MET A 436 -16.97 -3.47 12.62
N LEU A 437 -16.79 -2.86 13.80
CA LEU A 437 -17.51 -3.25 15.01
C LEU A 437 -19.03 -2.99 14.88
N ARG A 438 -19.42 -1.86 14.30
CA ARG A 438 -20.83 -1.50 14.12
C ARG A 438 -21.60 -2.43 13.19
N ILE A 439 -20.95 -2.99 12.17
CA ILE A 439 -21.58 -4.00 11.30
C ILE A 439 -22.10 -5.18 12.13
N GLY A 440 -21.36 -5.62 13.15
CA GLY A 440 -21.79 -6.71 14.02
C GLY A 440 -23.14 -6.46 14.67
N SER A 441 -23.33 -5.24 15.19
CA SER A 441 -24.61 -4.85 15.82
C SER A 441 -25.81 -4.94 14.87
N ILE A 442 -25.59 -4.77 13.56
CA ILE A 442 -26.62 -4.84 12.52
C ILE A 442 -26.88 -6.29 12.09
N LEU A 443 -25.83 -7.10 12.05
CA LEU A 443 -25.88 -8.48 11.58
C LEU A 443 -26.09 -9.51 12.69
N HIS A 444 -26.35 -9.05 13.92
CA HIS A 444 -26.49 -9.92 15.08
C HIS A 444 -27.42 -11.11 14.80
N GLY A 445 -26.89 -12.33 15.01
CA GLY A 445 -27.60 -13.59 14.79
C GLY A 445 -27.56 -14.14 13.36
N LYS A 446 -26.89 -13.48 12.40
CA LYS A 446 -26.72 -13.99 11.02
C LYS A 446 -25.42 -14.78 10.87
N VAL A 447 -25.50 -15.95 10.23
CA VAL A 447 -24.33 -16.76 9.85
C VAL A 447 -23.84 -16.30 8.48
N ILE A 448 -22.59 -15.86 8.41
CA ILE A 448 -21.99 -15.32 7.18
C ILE A 448 -21.23 -16.42 6.42
N PRO A 449 -21.49 -16.63 5.11
CA PRO A 449 -20.69 -17.55 4.29
C PRO A 449 -19.23 -17.09 4.18
N GLU A 450 -18.31 -18.04 4.02
CA GLU A 450 -16.87 -17.76 3.98
C GLU A 450 -16.25 -18.27 2.68
N ARG A 451 -15.43 -17.42 2.04
CA ARG A 451 -14.58 -17.80 0.92
C ARG A 451 -13.34 -18.55 1.43
N GLN A 452 -12.95 -19.64 0.78
CA GLN A 452 -11.71 -20.34 1.15
C GLN A 452 -10.47 -19.49 0.85
N PHE A 453 -9.46 -19.58 1.70
CA PHE A 453 -8.15 -19.01 1.42
C PHE A 453 -7.43 -19.79 0.33
N ILE A 454 -6.62 -19.08 -0.45
CA ILE A 454 -5.72 -19.69 -1.43
C ILE A 454 -4.54 -20.34 -0.70
N SER A 455 -4.31 -21.64 -0.94
CA SER A 455 -3.15 -22.35 -0.39
C SER A 455 -1.84 -22.02 -1.15
N PHE A 456 -0.73 -22.01 -0.42
CA PHE A 456 0.61 -21.89 -0.98
C PHE A 456 1.22 -23.20 -1.49
N ASP A 457 0.59 -24.36 -1.24
CA ASP A 457 1.12 -25.68 -1.62
C ASP A 457 1.41 -25.79 -3.12
N ARG A 458 0.60 -25.10 -3.95
CA ARG A 458 0.77 -25.05 -5.41
C ARG A 458 2.05 -24.32 -5.86
N PHE A 459 2.68 -23.53 -4.99
CA PHE A 459 3.88 -22.77 -5.32
C PHE A 459 5.16 -23.46 -4.80
N ILE A 460 5.08 -24.10 -3.63
CA ILE A 460 6.24 -24.67 -2.93
C ILE A 460 6.87 -25.84 -3.70
N ASN A 461 6.06 -26.61 -4.45
CA ASN A 461 6.55 -27.78 -5.20
C ASN A 461 7.34 -27.41 -6.48
N HIS A 462 7.41 -26.14 -6.86
CA HIS A 462 8.23 -25.67 -7.97
C HIS A 462 9.61 -25.23 -7.47
N THR A 463 10.66 -25.74 -8.11
CA THR A 463 12.09 -25.69 -7.74
C THR A 463 12.69 -24.31 -7.44
N PHE A 464 12.00 -23.20 -7.74
CA PHE A 464 12.50 -21.85 -7.47
C PHE A 464 12.46 -21.46 -5.98
N LEU A 465 11.57 -22.08 -5.18
CA LEU A 465 11.47 -21.86 -3.73
C LEU A 465 12.21 -22.90 -2.88
N SER A 466 12.73 -23.97 -3.52
CA SER A 466 13.41 -25.08 -2.84
C SER A 466 14.92 -24.91 -2.72
N THR A 467 15.49 -23.91 -3.41
CA THR A 467 16.87 -23.48 -3.19
C THR A 467 16.82 -22.32 -2.21
N ASP A 468 17.54 -22.41 -1.10
CA ASP A 468 17.59 -21.37 -0.06
C ASP A 468 18.07 -20.05 -0.68
N MET A 469 17.13 -19.23 -1.13
CA MET A 469 17.31 -17.80 -1.36
C MET A 469 17.84 -17.20 -0.05
N CYS A 470 19.13 -16.84 -0.09
CA CYS A 470 19.99 -16.56 1.07
C CYS A 470 19.81 -15.13 1.57
N CYS A 471 18.57 -14.68 1.83
CA CYS A 471 18.26 -13.38 2.44
C CYS A 471 19.33 -13.01 3.48
N PRO A 472 19.90 -11.79 3.43
CA PRO A 472 21.07 -11.45 4.24
C PRO A 472 20.70 -11.56 5.73
N ASN A 473 21.69 -11.64 6.61
CA ASN A 473 21.37 -11.56 8.03
C ASN A 473 20.73 -10.19 8.38
N ALA A 474 20.06 -10.12 9.53
CA ALA A 474 19.31 -8.94 9.94
C ALA A 474 20.18 -7.67 9.96
N ASP A 475 21.39 -7.74 10.50
CA ASP A 475 22.30 -6.59 10.59
C ASP A 475 22.67 -6.04 9.21
N ARG A 476 22.97 -6.94 8.26
CA ARG A 476 23.31 -6.57 6.89
C ARG A 476 22.10 -6.02 6.14
N ALA A 477 20.91 -6.60 6.33
CA ALA A 477 19.67 -6.04 5.79
C ALA A 477 19.44 -4.58 6.27
N ILE A 478 19.61 -4.35 7.58
CA ILE A 478 19.48 -3.02 8.19
C ILE A 478 20.48 -2.05 7.59
N GLU A 479 21.76 -2.44 7.49
CA GLU A 479 22.82 -1.62 6.91
C GLU A 479 22.50 -1.20 5.47
N LEU A 480 22.08 -2.15 4.63
CA LEU A 480 21.74 -1.91 3.21
C LEU A 480 20.55 -0.95 3.05
N ILE A 481 19.55 -1.01 3.93
CA ILE A 481 18.39 -0.10 3.87
C ILE A 481 18.76 1.28 4.40
N GLN A 482 19.50 1.37 5.51
CA GLN A 482 19.89 2.65 6.12
C GLN A 482 20.77 3.48 5.18
N ASN A 483 21.73 2.84 4.51
CA ASN A 483 22.68 3.50 3.62
C ASN A 483 22.14 3.74 2.20
N SER A 484 20.92 3.29 1.89
CA SER A 484 20.37 3.40 0.55
C SER A 484 20.06 4.86 0.20
N HIS A 485 20.44 5.27 -1.00
CA HIS A 485 20.03 6.53 -1.62
C HIS A 485 18.76 6.34 -2.47
N LEU A 486 18.47 5.11 -2.88
CA LEU A 486 17.28 4.76 -3.63
C LEU A 486 16.00 4.82 -2.77
N ILE A 487 16.10 4.50 -1.47
CA ILE A 487 14.99 4.52 -0.50
C ILE A 487 14.91 5.88 0.20
N ASP A 488 13.75 6.53 0.14
CA ASP A 488 13.54 7.81 0.84
C ASP A 488 13.48 7.61 2.36
N ASN A 489 13.92 8.61 3.14
CA ASN A 489 14.04 8.49 4.60
C ASN A 489 12.74 8.09 5.31
N GLY A 490 11.58 8.58 4.85
CA GLY A 490 10.28 8.21 5.41
C GLY A 490 9.91 6.73 5.24
N TYR A 491 10.41 6.08 4.18
CA TYR A 491 10.21 4.65 3.94
C TYR A 491 11.24 3.76 4.61
N LYS A 492 12.43 4.29 4.95
CA LYS A 492 13.46 3.52 5.70
C LYS A 492 12.89 3.00 7.02
N ARG A 493 12.13 3.84 7.75
CA ARG A 493 11.48 3.44 9.01
C ARG A 493 10.49 2.27 8.82
N LEU A 494 9.70 2.31 7.75
CA LEU A 494 8.76 1.23 7.41
C LEU A 494 9.50 -0.07 7.09
N LEU A 495 10.55 0.00 6.27
CA LEU A 495 11.35 -1.19 5.96
C LEU A 495 12.06 -1.75 7.20
N MET A 496 12.58 -0.91 8.11
CA MET A 496 13.13 -1.40 9.39
C MET A 496 12.10 -2.21 10.18
N SER A 497 10.85 -1.74 10.25
CA SER A 497 9.75 -2.49 10.87
C SER A 497 9.48 -3.81 10.15
N SER A 498 9.45 -3.80 8.82
CA SER A 498 9.31 -5.02 8.00
C SER A 498 10.41 -6.06 8.30
N ILE A 499 11.66 -5.62 8.44
CA ILE A 499 12.81 -6.47 8.78
C ILE A 499 12.69 -7.03 10.21
N ASP A 500 12.21 -6.25 11.19
CA ASP A 500 11.94 -6.74 12.56
C ASP A 500 10.91 -7.89 12.55
N TYR A 501 9.78 -7.69 11.85
CA TYR A 501 8.77 -8.73 11.69
C TYR A 501 9.32 -9.99 11.01
N PHE A 502 10.25 -9.82 10.06
CA PHE A 502 10.86 -10.92 9.33
C PHE A 502 11.82 -11.74 10.20
N PHE A 503 12.83 -11.11 10.78
CA PHE A 503 13.96 -11.80 11.43
C PHE A 503 13.72 -12.06 12.92
N ASN A 504 13.11 -11.12 13.63
CA ASN A 504 12.97 -11.21 15.08
C ASN A 504 11.66 -11.88 15.50
N ARG A 505 10.57 -11.61 14.77
CA ARG A 505 9.23 -12.13 15.11
C ARG A 505 8.82 -13.37 14.31
N ASN A 506 9.50 -13.69 13.22
CA ASN A 506 9.15 -14.78 12.28
C ASN A 506 7.71 -14.66 11.72
N GLU A 507 7.23 -13.42 11.54
CA GLU A 507 5.89 -13.12 11.05
C GLU A 507 5.96 -12.60 9.61
N TYR A 508 6.20 -13.52 8.68
CA TYR A 508 6.51 -13.19 7.28
C TYR A 508 5.37 -12.46 6.59
N GLY A 509 4.10 -12.81 6.86
CA GLY A 509 2.95 -12.13 6.28
C GLY A 509 2.91 -10.64 6.60
N LEU A 510 3.09 -10.28 7.87
CA LEU A 510 3.08 -8.87 8.31
C LEU A 510 4.31 -8.11 7.80
N SER A 511 5.46 -8.77 7.77
CA SER A 511 6.66 -8.22 7.11
C SER A 511 6.37 -7.85 5.65
N MET A 512 5.74 -8.74 4.89
CA MET A 512 5.40 -8.51 3.49
C MET A 512 4.30 -7.45 3.30
N MET A 513 3.35 -7.33 4.24
CA MET A 513 2.34 -6.25 4.20
C MET A 513 3.00 -4.88 4.19
N ILE A 514 4.07 -4.68 4.96
CA ILE A 514 4.81 -3.42 4.99
C ILE A 514 5.75 -3.28 3.79
N LEU A 515 6.44 -4.37 3.42
CA LEU A 515 7.46 -4.34 2.36
C LEU A 515 6.87 -4.06 0.97
N LEU A 516 5.77 -4.71 0.63
CA LEU A 516 5.23 -4.70 -0.74
C LEU A 516 4.80 -3.29 -1.20
N PRO A 517 4.10 -2.46 -0.39
CA PRO A 517 3.84 -1.06 -0.74
C PRO A 517 5.10 -0.24 -0.96
N VAL A 518 6.10 -0.37 -0.08
CA VAL A 518 7.38 0.35 -0.22
C VAL A 518 8.11 -0.09 -1.50
N PHE A 519 8.07 -1.38 -1.81
CA PHE A 519 8.63 -1.93 -3.03
C PHE A 519 7.91 -1.43 -4.29
N GLU A 520 6.58 -1.29 -4.26
CA GLU A 520 5.82 -0.70 -5.36
C GLU A 520 6.21 0.78 -5.59
N HIS A 521 6.40 1.55 -4.53
CA HIS A 521 6.93 2.91 -4.62
C HIS A 521 8.33 2.97 -5.23
N LEU A 522 9.21 2.05 -4.82
CA LEU A 522 10.56 1.94 -5.39
C LEU A 522 10.53 1.69 -6.90
N LEU A 523 9.70 0.74 -7.34
CA LEU A 523 9.50 0.46 -8.76
C LEU A 523 8.90 1.66 -9.50
N ARG A 524 7.99 2.41 -8.88
CA ARG A 524 7.43 3.64 -9.45
C ARG A 524 8.53 4.67 -9.73
N LYS A 525 9.45 4.88 -8.79
CA LYS A 525 10.60 5.79 -8.98
C LYS A 525 11.47 5.34 -10.16
N LEU A 526 11.78 4.04 -10.25
CA LEU A 526 12.56 3.48 -11.36
C LEU A 526 11.83 3.63 -12.70
N PHE A 527 10.52 3.36 -12.73
CA PHE A 527 9.67 3.52 -13.91
C PHE A 527 9.63 4.96 -14.41
N VAL A 528 9.41 5.90 -13.50
CA VAL A 528 9.35 7.34 -13.80
C VAL A 528 10.67 7.82 -14.37
N ASN A 529 11.80 7.37 -13.80
CA ASN A 529 13.13 7.70 -14.29
C ASN A 529 13.41 7.08 -15.66
N ALA A 530 13.12 5.78 -15.83
CA ALA A 530 13.34 5.06 -17.10
C ALA A 530 12.54 5.65 -18.28
N ASN A 531 11.32 6.11 -18.00
CA ASN A 531 10.40 6.66 -19.01
C ASN A 531 10.39 8.20 -19.08
N ASN A 532 11.18 8.90 -18.26
CA ASN A 532 11.22 10.37 -18.17
C ASN A 532 9.84 11.03 -17.97
N CYS A 533 9.04 10.51 -17.04
CA CYS A 533 7.67 10.99 -16.77
C CYS A 533 7.45 11.37 -15.28
N PRO A 534 8.13 12.42 -14.76
CA PRO A 534 8.15 12.79 -13.34
C PRO A 534 6.77 13.06 -12.74
N GLU A 535 5.84 13.57 -13.54
CA GLU A 535 4.45 13.81 -13.14
C GLU A 535 3.74 12.54 -12.65
N ARG A 536 4.10 11.35 -13.20
CA ARG A 536 3.47 10.07 -12.86
C ARG A 536 3.89 9.50 -11.50
N LEU A 537 4.80 10.19 -10.80
CA LEU A 537 5.19 9.86 -9.43
C LEU A 537 4.09 10.21 -8.41
N LEU A 538 3.31 11.27 -8.70
CA LEU A 538 2.28 11.85 -7.81
C LEU A 538 0.83 11.67 -8.31
N THR A 539 0.64 11.06 -9.49
CA THR A 539 -0.68 11.03 -10.14
C THR A 539 -1.65 10.09 -9.44
N ALA A 540 -2.54 10.71 -8.67
CA ALA A 540 -3.93 10.30 -8.53
C ALA A 540 -4.81 11.53 -8.74
N GLU A 541 -4.73 12.15 -9.92
CA GLU A 541 -5.61 13.28 -10.22
C GLU A 541 -7.05 12.78 -10.39
N ALA A 542 -8.03 13.67 -10.23
CA ALA A 542 -9.44 13.31 -10.39
C ALA A 542 -9.79 12.71 -11.77
N THR A 543 -8.91 12.87 -12.77
CA THR A 543 -9.04 12.40 -14.16
C THR A 543 -8.09 11.26 -14.54
N THR A 544 -7.11 10.90 -13.70
CA THR A 544 -6.11 9.86 -13.98
C THR A 544 -6.09 8.81 -12.87
N LEU A 545 -6.09 7.53 -13.26
CA LEU A 545 -5.92 6.42 -12.33
C LEU A 545 -4.52 6.49 -11.70
N TYR A 546 -4.39 5.94 -10.49
CA TYR A 546 -3.10 5.82 -9.81
C TYR A 546 -2.08 5.13 -10.72
N THR A 547 -0.82 5.59 -10.72
CA THR A 547 0.28 4.80 -11.31
C THR A 547 0.54 3.57 -10.43
N THR A 548 -0.25 2.53 -10.65
CA THR A 548 -0.21 1.25 -9.93
C THR A 548 0.87 0.36 -10.49
N LEU A 549 1.17 -0.72 -9.76
CA LEU A 549 2.04 -1.79 -10.26
C LEU A 549 1.64 -2.31 -11.66
N ASP A 550 0.34 -2.42 -11.96
CA ASP A 550 -0.14 -2.89 -13.26
C ASP A 550 0.24 -1.90 -14.38
N GLU A 551 0.18 -0.60 -14.11
CA GLU A 551 0.65 0.43 -15.05
C GLU A 551 2.18 0.46 -15.17
N ILE A 552 2.89 0.27 -14.06
CA ILE A 552 4.36 0.25 -14.02
C ILE A 552 4.93 -0.87 -14.91
N LEU A 553 4.25 -2.02 -14.95
CA LEU A 553 4.71 -3.25 -15.61
C LEU A 553 4.08 -3.50 -16.99
N ILE A 554 3.31 -2.54 -17.52
CA ILE A 554 2.72 -2.65 -18.86
C ILE A 554 3.79 -2.65 -19.97
N CYS A 555 3.51 -3.31 -21.09
CA CYS A 555 4.47 -3.38 -22.21
C CYS A 555 4.66 -2.03 -22.93
N CYS A 556 3.58 -1.26 -23.06
CA CYS A 556 3.56 0.03 -23.77
C CYS A 556 2.74 1.04 -22.97
N LEU A 557 3.22 2.28 -22.93
CA LEU A 557 2.53 3.38 -22.27
C LEU A 557 1.25 3.76 -23.04
N PRO A 558 0.32 4.50 -22.42
CA PRO A 558 -0.95 4.89 -23.06
C PRO A 558 -0.80 5.67 -24.37
N ASP A 559 0.33 6.34 -24.58
CA ASP A 559 0.67 7.08 -25.80
C ASP A 559 1.21 6.17 -26.93
N GLY A 560 1.30 4.86 -26.70
CA GLY A 560 1.81 3.85 -27.62
C GLY A 560 3.34 3.70 -27.59
N SER A 561 4.06 4.46 -26.78
CA SER A 561 5.50 4.33 -26.63
C SER A 561 5.89 3.07 -25.82
N PRO A 562 7.04 2.44 -26.09
CA PRO A 562 7.48 1.26 -25.34
C PRO A 562 7.86 1.64 -23.90
N ASN A 563 7.45 0.82 -22.93
CA ASN A 563 7.87 1.00 -21.54
C ASN A 563 9.34 0.60 -21.39
N ARG A 564 10.19 1.56 -21.00
CA ARG A 564 11.64 1.40 -20.89
C ARG A 564 12.11 0.77 -19.58
N LEU A 565 11.20 0.51 -18.64
CA LEU A 565 11.55 -0.14 -17.38
C LEU A 565 12.17 -1.54 -17.61
N CYS A 566 11.72 -2.26 -18.64
CA CYS A 566 12.30 -3.55 -18.99
C CYS A 566 13.75 -3.43 -19.47
N ASP A 567 14.08 -2.39 -20.23
CA ASP A 567 15.45 -2.13 -20.69
C ASP A 567 16.35 -1.74 -19.52
N GLU A 568 15.80 -0.97 -18.59
CA GLU A 568 16.46 -0.52 -17.37
C GLU A 568 16.75 -1.69 -16.40
N LEU A 569 15.76 -2.53 -16.09
CA LEU A 569 15.92 -3.64 -15.15
C LEU A 569 16.53 -4.91 -15.78
N GLY A 570 16.29 -5.15 -17.07
CA GLY A 570 16.71 -6.37 -17.74
C GLY A 570 15.82 -7.59 -17.45
N ARG A 571 16.03 -8.67 -18.22
CA ARG A 571 15.10 -9.79 -18.31
C ARG A 571 14.94 -10.61 -17.02
N GLY A 572 16.02 -10.79 -16.27
CA GLY A 572 16.03 -11.57 -15.04
C GLY A 572 15.11 -10.99 -13.97
N TYR A 573 15.26 -9.69 -13.70
CA TYR A 573 14.40 -8.95 -12.78
C TYR A 573 12.94 -8.96 -13.22
N MET A 574 12.66 -8.70 -14.50
CA MET A 574 11.28 -8.71 -15.02
C MET A 574 10.63 -10.10 -14.90
N SER A 575 11.42 -11.16 -15.08
CA SER A 575 10.96 -12.55 -14.94
C SER A 575 10.58 -12.88 -13.50
N LEU A 576 11.44 -12.52 -12.54
CA LEU A 576 11.21 -12.74 -11.12
C LEU A 576 10.05 -11.87 -10.59
N LEU A 577 9.98 -10.60 -11.01
CA LEU A 577 8.86 -9.69 -10.75
C LEU A 577 7.53 -10.29 -11.23
N GLY A 578 7.54 -10.85 -12.44
CA GLY A 578 6.38 -11.51 -13.01
C GLY A 578 5.90 -12.68 -12.14
N ASP A 579 6.78 -13.61 -11.78
CA ASP A 579 6.44 -14.79 -10.99
C ASP A 579 5.95 -14.45 -9.57
N LEU A 580 6.55 -13.45 -8.93
CA LEU A 580 6.22 -13.06 -7.55
C LEU A 580 5.00 -12.13 -7.45
N ILE A 581 4.81 -11.22 -8.42
CA ILE A 581 3.88 -10.09 -8.25
C ILE A 581 2.83 -9.99 -9.35
N THR A 582 3.17 -10.22 -10.63
CA THR A 582 2.28 -9.88 -11.76
C THR A 582 1.46 -11.05 -12.29
N PHE A 583 2.06 -12.23 -12.47
CA PHE A 583 1.40 -13.31 -13.19
C PHE A 583 0.24 -13.91 -12.37
N PRO A 584 -0.97 -14.03 -12.94
CA PRO A 584 -2.15 -14.51 -12.22
C PRO A 584 -1.99 -15.91 -11.63
N ASP A 585 -1.36 -16.82 -12.41
CA ASP A 585 -1.06 -18.19 -11.99
C ASP A 585 0.18 -18.28 -11.09
N GLY A 586 0.95 -17.20 -10.96
CA GLY A 586 2.11 -17.09 -10.10
C GLY A 586 1.74 -16.81 -8.65
N VAL A 587 2.76 -16.49 -7.84
CA VAL A 587 2.54 -16.18 -6.41
C VAL A 587 1.62 -14.97 -6.30
N CYS A 588 1.83 -13.93 -7.12
CA CYS A 588 1.02 -12.70 -7.14
C CYS A 588 0.77 -12.17 -5.72
N LEU A 589 1.83 -12.16 -4.91
CA LEU A 589 1.74 -12.01 -3.45
C LEU A 589 1.05 -10.71 -3.07
N ARG A 590 1.41 -9.62 -3.75
CA ARG A 590 0.83 -8.29 -3.53
C ARG A 590 -0.68 -8.30 -3.65
N SER A 591 -1.21 -8.75 -4.80
CA SER A 591 -2.64 -8.74 -5.06
C SER A 591 -3.38 -9.58 -4.02
N LYS A 592 -2.98 -10.84 -3.86
CA LYS A 592 -3.63 -11.79 -2.94
C LYS A 592 -3.60 -11.34 -1.48
N LEU A 593 -2.49 -10.75 -1.04
CA LEU A 593 -2.36 -10.22 0.32
C LEU A 593 -3.26 -8.99 0.53
N SER A 594 -3.27 -8.05 -0.42
CA SER A 594 -4.05 -6.81 -0.31
C SER A 594 -5.57 -7.04 -0.33
N HIS A 595 -6.03 -8.07 -1.06
CA HIS A 595 -7.44 -8.45 -1.17
C HIS A 595 -7.90 -9.44 -0.07
N GLY A 596 -6.99 -9.87 0.80
CA GLY A 596 -7.30 -10.86 1.85
C GLY A 596 -7.68 -12.24 1.30
N GLU A 597 -7.08 -12.65 0.19
CA GLU A 597 -7.32 -13.96 -0.44
C GLU A 597 -6.44 -15.08 0.13
N ILE A 598 -5.37 -14.71 0.85
CA ILE A 598 -4.45 -15.62 1.53
C ILE A 598 -4.50 -15.41 3.04
N ASP A 599 -4.25 -16.48 3.79
CA ASP A 599 -3.97 -16.36 5.22
C ASP A 599 -2.52 -15.89 5.38
N TYR A 600 -2.34 -14.65 5.86
CA TYR A 600 -1.03 -14.03 6.00
C TYR A 600 -0.16 -14.74 7.04
N GLU A 601 -0.74 -15.44 8.03
CA GLU A 601 0.01 -16.21 9.02
C GLU A 601 0.60 -17.49 8.40
N SER A 602 -0.02 -18.00 7.33
CA SER A 602 0.43 -19.20 6.61
C SER A 602 1.53 -18.94 5.57
N LEU A 603 1.96 -17.68 5.40
CA LEU A 603 2.92 -17.30 4.37
C LEU A 603 4.27 -18.01 4.57
N PRO A 604 4.75 -18.81 3.61
CA PRO A 604 6.04 -19.50 3.71
C PRO A 604 7.22 -18.52 3.72
N ARG A 605 8.23 -18.81 4.56
CA ARG A 605 9.49 -18.06 4.61
C ARG A 605 10.19 -17.98 3.25
N SER A 606 10.15 -19.05 2.46
CA SER A 606 10.81 -19.10 1.15
C SER A 606 10.26 -18.05 0.15
N ILE A 607 8.94 -17.82 0.17
CA ILE A 607 8.29 -16.81 -0.68
C ILE A 607 8.67 -15.41 -0.21
N ALA A 608 8.66 -15.18 1.11
CA ALA A 608 9.03 -13.89 1.68
C ALA A 608 10.53 -13.57 1.49
N ASN A 609 11.41 -14.58 1.56
CA ASN A 609 12.83 -14.48 1.18
C ASN A 609 12.98 -14.01 -0.27
N ALA A 610 12.27 -14.65 -1.22
CA ALA A 610 12.37 -14.30 -2.63
C ALA A 610 12.00 -12.83 -2.90
N GLN A 611 11.00 -12.31 -2.18
CA GLN A 611 10.60 -10.91 -2.28
C GLN A 611 11.63 -9.94 -1.65
N LEU A 612 12.25 -10.30 -0.53
CA LEU A 612 13.34 -9.52 0.08
C LEU A 612 14.60 -9.50 -0.79
N ASP A 613 14.98 -10.66 -1.33
CA ASP A 613 16.10 -10.79 -2.26
C ASP A 613 15.91 -9.91 -3.49
N LEU A 614 14.69 -9.82 -4.02
CA LEU A 614 14.38 -8.91 -5.11
C LEU A 614 14.59 -7.43 -4.72
N LEU A 615 14.20 -7.01 -3.51
CA LEU A 615 14.51 -5.67 -2.99
C LEU A 615 16.03 -5.45 -2.91
N PHE A 616 16.76 -6.34 -2.23
CA PHE A 616 18.20 -6.17 -2.03
C PHE A 616 18.98 -6.21 -3.34
N ALA A 617 18.53 -6.97 -4.33
CA ALA A 617 19.13 -6.99 -5.66
C ALA A 617 19.04 -5.64 -6.37
N LEU A 618 17.93 -4.90 -6.18
CA LEU A 618 17.81 -3.53 -6.67
C LEU A 618 18.75 -2.61 -5.90
N LEU A 619 18.83 -2.73 -4.57
CA LEU A 619 19.73 -1.91 -3.76
C LEU A 619 21.20 -2.10 -4.15
N TYR A 620 21.68 -3.35 -4.27
CA TYR A 620 23.04 -3.63 -4.74
C TYR A 620 23.34 -3.02 -6.11
N ARG A 621 22.37 -3.07 -7.02
CA ARG A 621 22.53 -2.54 -8.37
C ARG A 621 22.60 -1.01 -8.41
N TYR A 622 21.71 -0.34 -7.70
CA TYR A 622 21.51 1.11 -7.83
C TYR A 622 22.30 1.95 -6.83
N ASP A 623 22.48 1.48 -5.59
CA ASP A 623 23.26 2.19 -4.57
C ASP A 623 24.76 1.92 -4.67
N LYS A 624 25.19 1.05 -5.61
CA LYS A 624 26.60 0.71 -5.90
C LYS A 624 27.40 0.31 -4.65
N TYR A 625 26.78 -0.47 -3.77
CA TYR A 625 27.48 -1.06 -2.63
C TYR A 625 28.67 -1.92 -3.07
N LYS A 626 29.68 -2.04 -2.20
CA LYS A 626 30.74 -3.03 -2.39
C LYS A 626 30.10 -4.43 -2.41
N LEU A 627 30.30 -5.15 -3.52
CA LEU A 627 29.77 -6.50 -3.69
C LEU A 627 30.42 -7.44 -2.66
N ASP A 628 29.60 -7.89 -1.71
CA ASP A 628 29.94 -9.00 -0.85
C ASP A 628 29.49 -10.34 -1.49
N LYS A 629 29.76 -11.46 -0.80
CA LYS A 629 29.42 -12.79 -1.31
C LYS A 629 27.93 -12.95 -1.60
N TYR A 630 27.08 -12.32 -0.78
CA TYR A 630 25.63 -12.37 -0.94
C TYR A 630 25.16 -11.55 -2.14
N GLY A 631 25.61 -10.29 -2.25
CA GLY A 631 25.30 -9.43 -3.39
C GLY A 631 25.74 -10.02 -4.72
N GLN A 632 26.93 -10.62 -4.79
CA GLN A 632 27.41 -11.30 -6.00
C GLN A 632 26.50 -12.48 -6.38
N TYR A 633 26.22 -13.39 -5.44
CA TYR A 633 25.33 -14.53 -5.66
C TYR A 633 23.95 -14.09 -6.16
N LEU A 634 23.40 -13.05 -5.54
CA LEU A 634 22.06 -12.56 -5.83
C LEU A 634 21.95 -11.97 -7.24
N LEU A 635 22.92 -11.16 -7.65
CA LEU A 635 22.96 -10.58 -8.99
C LEU A 635 23.14 -11.67 -10.06
N ASP A 636 24.02 -12.65 -9.82
CA ASP A 636 24.24 -13.78 -10.71
C ASP A 636 22.95 -14.62 -10.85
N TYR A 637 22.31 -14.95 -9.72
CA TYR A 637 21.05 -15.69 -9.69
C TYR A 637 19.94 -15.00 -10.48
N ILE A 638 19.73 -13.69 -10.25
CA ILE A 638 18.67 -12.95 -10.95
C ILE A 638 19.00 -12.83 -12.43
N SER A 639 20.26 -12.59 -12.80
CA SER A 639 20.65 -12.49 -14.21
C SER A 639 20.32 -13.76 -15.01
N ASP A 640 20.43 -14.92 -14.36
CA ASP A 640 20.15 -16.23 -14.95
C ASP A 640 18.76 -16.79 -14.66
N TYR A 641 17.91 -16.03 -13.96
CA TYR A 641 16.59 -16.47 -13.53
C TYR A 641 15.73 -16.95 -14.70
N LYS A 642 15.04 -18.07 -14.49
CA LYS A 642 14.12 -18.66 -15.45
C LYS A 642 12.70 -18.49 -14.95
N VAL A 643 11.83 -17.93 -15.77
CA VAL A 643 10.43 -17.69 -15.45
C VAL A 643 9.58 -18.96 -15.47
N TYR A 644 8.75 -19.15 -14.44
CA TYR A 644 7.96 -20.36 -14.21
C TYR A 644 6.47 -20.17 -14.50
N TYR A 645 5.89 -19.03 -14.12
CA TYR A 645 4.45 -18.78 -14.14
C TYR A 645 3.98 -17.89 -15.28
N HIS A 646 4.88 -17.52 -16.20
CA HIS A 646 4.48 -16.83 -17.42
C HIS A 646 3.45 -17.67 -18.19
N PRO A 647 2.35 -17.09 -18.73
CA PRO A 647 1.32 -17.84 -19.45
C PRO A 647 1.85 -18.74 -20.58
N ILE A 648 2.87 -18.27 -21.33
CA ILE A 648 3.56 -19.08 -22.35
C ILE A 648 4.37 -20.23 -21.71
N SER A 649 5.07 -20.01 -20.59
CA SER A 649 5.79 -21.08 -19.87
C SER A 649 4.83 -22.16 -19.38
N ILE A 650 3.66 -21.77 -18.86
CA ILE A 650 2.61 -22.69 -18.45
C ILE A 650 2.10 -23.48 -19.65
N ALA A 651 1.76 -22.79 -20.75
CA ALA A 651 1.29 -23.45 -21.97
C ALA A 651 2.34 -24.44 -22.54
N ARG A 652 3.63 -24.07 -22.54
CA ARG A 652 4.75 -24.96 -22.91
C ARG A 652 4.83 -26.19 -22.02
N ASN A 653 4.68 -26.02 -20.70
CA ASN A 653 4.68 -27.14 -19.76
C ASN A 653 3.46 -28.06 -19.96
N GLN A 654 2.27 -27.50 -20.21
CA GLN A 654 1.07 -28.27 -20.52
C GLN A 654 1.23 -29.04 -21.85
N MET A 655 1.82 -28.43 -22.88
CA MET A 655 2.16 -29.14 -24.11
C MET A 655 3.15 -30.29 -23.84
N ARG A 656 4.18 -30.06 -23.04
CA ARG A 656 5.17 -31.09 -22.67
C ARG A 656 4.50 -32.28 -21.97
N GLN A 657 3.51 -32.04 -21.10
CA GLN A 657 2.73 -33.12 -20.48
C GLN A 657 1.95 -33.93 -21.52
N CYS A 658 1.36 -33.26 -22.52
CA CYS A 658 0.66 -33.95 -23.61
C CYS A 658 1.59 -34.86 -24.42
N VAL A 659 2.86 -34.49 -24.65
CA VAL A 659 3.83 -35.31 -25.41
C VAL A 659 3.97 -36.72 -24.82
N THR A 660 4.08 -36.83 -23.51
CA THR A 660 4.21 -38.13 -22.82
C THR A 660 2.97 -39.00 -23.02
N GLU A 661 1.77 -38.41 -22.92
CA GLU A 661 0.52 -39.13 -23.11
C GLU A 661 0.30 -39.53 -24.58
N PHE A 662 0.70 -38.68 -25.51
CA PHE A 662 0.67 -39.02 -26.94
C PHE A 662 1.60 -40.20 -27.26
N LYS A 663 2.79 -40.30 -26.63
CA LYS A 663 3.65 -41.49 -26.75
C LYS A 663 2.93 -42.75 -26.29
N GLN A 664 2.28 -42.72 -25.13
CA GLN A 664 1.54 -43.89 -24.62
C GLN A 664 0.39 -44.30 -25.55
N MET A 665 -0.29 -43.32 -26.16
CA MET A 665 -1.35 -43.58 -27.13
C MET A 665 -0.81 -44.19 -28.44
N LEU A 666 0.42 -43.83 -28.87
CA LEU A 666 1.10 -44.39 -30.05
C LEU A 666 1.69 -45.79 -29.79
N GLU A 667 2.23 -46.02 -28.58
CA GLU A 667 2.80 -47.30 -28.15
C GLU A 667 1.72 -48.33 -27.79
N CYS A 668 0.46 -47.90 -27.71
CA CYS A 668 -0.65 -48.82 -27.59
C CYS A 668 -0.62 -49.75 -28.82
N PRO A 669 -0.40 -51.07 -28.66
CA PRO A 669 -0.34 -51.97 -29.79
C PRO A 669 -1.62 -51.76 -30.58
N THR A 670 -1.49 -51.54 -31.89
CA THR A 670 -2.64 -51.55 -32.81
C THR A 670 -3.47 -52.76 -32.45
N LEU A 671 -4.57 -52.54 -31.74
CA LEU A 671 -5.52 -53.56 -31.27
C LEU A 671 -6.24 -54.27 -32.44
N ILE A 672 -5.75 -54.03 -33.66
CA ILE A 672 -6.41 -54.14 -34.93
C ILE A 672 -5.35 -54.63 -35.91
N ASP A 673 -5.29 -55.95 -36.10
CA ASP A 673 -4.94 -56.46 -37.41
C ASP A 673 -6.07 -56.01 -38.36
N GLU A 674 -5.72 -55.16 -39.34
CA GLU A 674 -6.47 -54.95 -40.58
C GLU A 674 -7.98 -54.64 -40.46
N VAL A 675 -8.33 -53.44 -39.97
CA VAL A 675 -9.59 -52.80 -40.39
C VAL A 675 -9.21 -51.57 -41.20
N GLU A 676 -9.46 -51.61 -42.51
CA GLU A 676 -9.43 -50.43 -43.38
C GLU A 676 -10.53 -49.45 -42.94
N THR A 677 -10.26 -48.69 -41.88
CA THR A 677 -11.06 -47.51 -41.57
C THR A 677 -10.72 -46.43 -42.59
N ALA A 678 -11.74 -45.81 -43.18
CA ALA A 678 -11.57 -44.66 -44.06
C ALA A 678 -10.83 -43.55 -43.29
N LYS A 679 -9.55 -43.36 -43.62
CA LYS A 679 -8.75 -42.30 -43.02
C LYS A 679 -9.38 -40.96 -43.39
N PRO A 680 -9.59 -40.05 -42.42
CA PRO A 680 -10.08 -38.72 -42.73
C PRO A 680 -9.02 -38.04 -43.58
N ASP A 681 -9.38 -37.76 -44.84
CA ASP A 681 -8.51 -37.10 -45.79
C ASP A 681 -8.49 -35.60 -45.49
N PHE A 682 -7.54 -35.13 -44.67
CA PHE A 682 -7.14 -33.74 -44.79
C PHE A 682 -6.13 -33.66 -45.94
N SER A 683 -6.64 -33.64 -47.17
CA SER A 683 -5.87 -33.49 -48.41
C SER A 683 -5.23 -32.10 -48.59
N ILE A 684 -5.27 -31.26 -47.55
CA ILE A 684 -4.61 -29.95 -47.57
C ILE A 684 -3.18 -30.12 -47.10
N GLN A 685 -2.23 -29.76 -47.96
CA GLN A 685 -0.84 -29.54 -47.56
C GLN A 685 -0.81 -28.40 -46.53
N LEU A 686 -0.76 -28.75 -45.24
CA LEU A 686 -0.70 -27.78 -44.13
C LEU A 686 0.59 -26.93 -44.17
N THR A 687 1.57 -27.32 -44.98
CA THR A 687 2.81 -26.56 -45.23
C THR A 687 2.55 -25.12 -45.65
N ASP A 688 1.62 -24.86 -46.56
CA ASP A 688 1.31 -23.47 -46.98
C ASP A 688 0.58 -22.68 -45.89
N PHE A 689 -0.25 -23.35 -45.08
CA PHE A 689 -0.87 -22.75 -43.90
C PHE A 689 0.20 -22.36 -42.86
N TRP A 690 1.17 -23.24 -42.59
CA TRP A 690 2.25 -22.95 -41.63
C TRP A 690 3.20 -21.85 -42.10
N ARG A 691 3.44 -21.72 -43.41
CA ARG A 691 4.22 -20.62 -43.99
C ARG A 691 3.66 -19.23 -43.68
N VAL A 692 2.34 -19.11 -43.45
CA VAL A 692 1.70 -17.84 -43.07
C VAL A 692 2.02 -17.44 -41.63
N PHE A 693 2.29 -18.40 -40.74
CA PHE A 693 2.43 -18.17 -39.30
C PHE A 693 3.85 -18.39 -38.74
N MET A 694 4.75 -19.01 -39.51
CA MET A 694 6.13 -19.35 -39.10
C MET A 694 7.19 -18.48 -39.80
N PRO A 695 8.28 -18.10 -39.10
CA PRO A 695 9.47 -17.56 -39.75
C PRO A 695 10.13 -18.58 -40.69
N PRO A 696 10.82 -18.15 -41.78
CA PRO A 696 11.52 -19.02 -42.73
C PRO A 696 12.49 -20.01 -42.08
N ASP A 697 13.15 -19.60 -41.00
CA ASP A 697 14.18 -20.40 -40.34
C ASP A 697 13.62 -21.59 -39.54
N ASN A 698 12.33 -21.58 -39.22
CA ASN A 698 11.65 -22.66 -38.48
C ASN A 698 10.82 -23.58 -39.40
N LEU A 699 10.67 -23.23 -40.69
CA LEU A 699 9.86 -23.96 -41.65
C LEU A 699 10.39 -25.37 -41.93
N SER A 700 11.71 -25.59 -41.82
CA SER A 700 12.32 -26.91 -42.02
C SER A 700 11.83 -27.98 -41.04
N LEU A 701 11.27 -27.59 -39.90
CA LEU A 701 10.64 -28.50 -38.93
C LEU A 701 9.27 -29.00 -39.39
N PHE A 702 8.64 -28.27 -40.31
CA PHE A 702 7.26 -28.44 -40.73
C PHE A 702 7.12 -28.72 -42.24
N ASP A 703 8.19 -28.56 -43.02
CA ASP A 703 8.22 -28.62 -44.49
C ASP A 703 7.90 -30.02 -45.08
N ASN A 704 7.89 -31.09 -44.28
CA ASN A 704 7.69 -32.48 -44.74
C ASN A 704 6.48 -33.21 -44.11
N ILE A 705 5.55 -32.51 -43.46
CA ILE A 705 4.48 -33.16 -42.70
C ILE A 705 3.21 -33.31 -43.56
N SER A 706 3.01 -34.49 -44.14
CA SER A 706 1.68 -34.93 -44.60
C SER A 706 0.94 -35.64 -43.45
N LEU A 707 -0.39 -35.82 -43.51
CA LEU A 707 -1.12 -36.59 -42.48
C LEU A 707 -0.64 -38.02 -42.30
N ALA A 708 -0.06 -38.63 -43.34
CA ALA A 708 0.59 -39.94 -43.26
C ALA A 708 1.92 -39.91 -42.46
N THR A 709 2.45 -38.72 -42.15
CA THR A 709 3.72 -38.47 -41.44
C THR A 709 3.54 -37.69 -40.14
N ILE A 710 2.30 -37.41 -39.69
CA ILE A 710 2.06 -36.77 -38.38
C ILE A 710 2.58 -37.66 -37.23
N ASP A 711 2.56 -38.98 -37.38
CA ASP A 711 3.19 -39.89 -36.42
C ASP A 711 4.73 -39.66 -36.33
N ALA A 712 5.37 -39.13 -37.39
CA ALA A 712 6.79 -38.79 -37.41
C ALA A 712 7.13 -37.50 -36.62
N LEU A 713 6.16 -36.64 -36.29
CA LEU A 713 6.36 -35.53 -35.34
C LEU A 713 6.67 -36.02 -33.92
N LEU A 714 6.28 -37.25 -33.60
CA LEU A 714 6.53 -37.88 -32.31
C LEU A 714 7.75 -38.82 -32.35
N ASN A 715 8.61 -38.68 -33.37
CA ASN A 715 9.94 -39.31 -33.35
C ASN A 715 10.81 -38.69 -32.24
N GLU A 716 11.87 -39.40 -31.82
CA GLU A 716 12.72 -38.93 -30.71
C GLU A 716 13.36 -37.56 -30.96
N GLU A 717 13.73 -37.26 -32.19
CA GLU A 717 14.40 -36.01 -32.56
C GLU A 717 13.49 -34.78 -32.42
N ASN A 718 12.26 -34.86 -32.94
CA ASN A 718 11.25 -33.82 -32.83
C ASN A 718 10.75 -33.66 -31.39
N ILE A 719 10.64 -34.77 -30.65
CA ILE A 719 10.29 -34.72 -29.22
C ILE A 719 11.39 -34.04 -28.41
N ASN A 720 12.65 -34.33 -28.69
CA ASN A 720 13.78 -33.66 -28.06
C ASN A 720 13.80 -32.17 -28.40
N LEU A 721 13.44 -31.79 -29.62
CA LEU A 721 13.32 -30.40 -30.02
C LEU A 721 12.14 -29.68 -29.34
N ILE A 722 10.96 -30.28 -29.29
CA ILE A 722 9.78 -29.75 -28.58
C ILE A 722 10.11 -29.61 -27.09
N ASN A 723 10.76 -30.61 -26.49
CA ASN A 723 11.23 -30.54 -25.10
C ASN A 723 12.26 -29.41 -24.91
N ARG A 724 13.20 -29.24 -25.84
CA ARG A 724 14.19 -28.15 -25.81
C ARG A 724 13.49 -26.79 -25.89
N TYR A 725 12.53 -26.63 -26.78
CA TYR A 725 11.74 -25.41 -26.90
C TYR A 725 10.89 -25.10 -25.68
N CYS A 726 10.18 -26.11 -25.15
CA CYS A 726 9.41 -25.98 -23.92
C CYS A 726 10.29 -25.62 -22.71
N THR A 727 11.60 -25.84 -22.80
CA THR A 727 12.57 -25.51 -21.74
C THR A 727 13.43 -24.28 -22.03
N CYS A 728 13.31 -23.66 -23.21
CA CYS A 728 14.02 -22.42 -23.58
C CYS A 728 13.59 -21.23 -22.70
N LYS A 729 14.54 -20.30 -22.44
CA LYS A 729 14.24 -19.00 -21.79
C LYS A 729 13.36 -18.17 -22.73
N LEU A 730 12.31 -17.52 -22.20
CA LEU A 730 11.44 -16.65 -22.98
C LEU A 730 12.20 -15.41 -23.49
N THR A 731 11.86 -14.97 -24.70
CA THR A 731 12.40 -13.74 -25.31
C THR A 731 11.62 -12.50 -24.88
N THR A 732 10.33 -12.65 -24.58
CA THR A 732 9.42 -11.58 -24.14
C THR A 732 9.16 -11.64 -22.64
N THR A 733 9.28 -10.51 -21.96
CA THR A 733 9.08 -10.34 -20.51
C THR A 733 7.77 -9.63 -20.16
N GLY A 734 7.08 -9.07 -21.15
CA GLY A 734 5.87 -8.29 -20.96
C GLY A 734 4.63 -9.16 -20.74
N TYR A 735 3.82 -8.81 -19.74
CA TYR A 735 2.53 -9.42 -19.51
C TYR A 735 1.49 -8.84 -20.48
N ASN A 736 1.05 -9.64 -21.45
CA ASN A 736 -0.17 -9.41 -22.21
C ASN A 736 -0.82 -10.78 -22.44
N GLU A 737 -1.80 -11.11 -21.60
CA GLU A 737 -2.55 -12.35 -21.72
C GLU A 737 -3.45 -12.27 -22.96
N SER A 738 -2.88 -12.59 -24.13
CA SER A 738 -3.64 -12.62 -25.37
C SER A 738 -4.73 -13.68 -25.26
N SER A 739 -5.93 -13.38 -25.78
CA SER A 739 -7.05 -14.34 -25.85
C SER A 739 -6.64 -15.66 -26.52
N LEU A 740 -5.59 -15.61 -27.33
CA LEU A 740 -4.97 -16.73 -28.00
C LEU A 740 -4.27 -17.69 -27.02
N ILE A 741 -3.48 -17.18 -26.06
CA ILE A 741 -2.81 -18.01 -25.04
C ILE A 741 -3.83 -18.70 -24.14
N ILE A 742 -4.92 -18.01 -23.77
CA ILE A 742 -6.01 -18.59 -22.96
C ILE A 742 -6.60 -19.81 -23.66
N ILE A 743 -6.94 -19.68 -24.96
CA ILE A 743 -7.50 -20.79 -25.73
C ILE A 743 -6.48 -21.93 -25.87
N ILE A 744 -5.19 -21.63 -26.13
CA ILE A 744 -4.14 -22.66 -26.21
C ILE A 744 -4.06 -23.45 -24.91
N ARG A 745 -4.06 -22.78 -23.75
CA ARG A 745 -4.02 -23.44 -22.44
C ARG A 745 -5.23 -24.36 -22.25
N GLN A 746 -6.43 -23.86 -22.56
CA GLN A 746 -7.67 -24.66 -22.47
C GLN A 746 -7.61 -25.88 -23.40
N LEU A 747 -7.13 -25.70 -24.64
CA LEU A 747 -6.93 -26.80 -25.59
C LEU A 747 -5.97 -27.85 -25.01
N CYS A 748 -4.81 -27.45 -24.49
CA CYS A 748 -3.85 -28.39 -23.90
C CYS A 748 -4.44 -29.15 -22.70
N THR A 749 -5.16 -28.46 -21.80
CA THR A 749 -5.80 -29.09 -20.64
C THR A 749 -6.86 -30.12 -21.08
N HIS A 750 -7.74 -29.76 -22.00
CA HIS A 750 -8.79 -30.67 -22.47
C HIS A 750 -8.21 -31.84 -23.30
N VAL A 751 -7.20 -31.60 -24.15
CA VAL A 751 -6.49 -32.67 -24.88
C VAL A 751 -5.87 -33.66 -23.91
N HIS A 752 -5.14 -33.18 -22.89
CA HIS A 752 -4.55 -34.04 -21.87
C HIS A 752 -5.61 -34.89 -21.16
N GLN A 753 -6.75 -34.30 -20.77
CA GLN A 753 -7.85 -35.03 -20.15
C GLN A 753 -8.48 -36.08 -21.09
N ILE A 754 -8.62 -35.77 -22.39
CA ILE A 754 -9.11 -36.74 -23.38
C ILE A 754 -8.15 -37.92 -23.49
N LEU A 755 -6.84 -37.67 -23.55
CA LEU A 755 -5.82 -38.72 -23.61
C LEU A 755 -5.89 -39.63 -22.38
N ILE A 756 -6.00 -39.06 -21.17
CA ILE A 756 -6.20 -39.84 -19.92
C ILE A 756 -7.48 -40.67 -19.98
N ASN A 757 -8.60 -40.08 -20.44
CA ASN A 757 -9.87 -40.79 -20.55
C ASN A 757 -9.76 -41.98 -21.51
N ILE A 758 -9.11 -41.79 -22.66
CA ILE A 758 -8.89 -42.83 -23.67
C ILE A 758 -7.97 -43.93 -23.12
N ASP A 759 -6.83 -43.56 -22.53
CA ASP A 759 -5.90 -44.52 -21.93
C ASP A 759 -6.56 -45.36 -20.82
N THR A 760 -7.33 -44.70 -19.93
CA THR A 760 -8.10 -45.39 -18.88
C THR A 760 -9.15 -46.31 -19.50
N PHE A 761 -9.85 -45.88 -20.55
CA PHE A 761 -10.84 -46.70 -21.25
C PHE A 761 -10.20 -47.93 -21.92
N ILE A 762 -9.06 -47.76 -22.58
CA ILE A 762 -8.29 -48.84 -23.21
C ILE A 762 -7.77 -49.82 -22.15
N LYS A 763 -7.14 -49.34 -21.07
CA LYS A 763 -6.61 -50.21 -20.01
C LYS A 763 -7.71 -51.04 -19.33
N THR A 764 -8.85 -50.40 -19.04
CA THR A 764 -9.98 -51.08 -18.36
C THR A 764 -10.78 -52.01 -19.26
N ARG A 765 -10.99 -51.65 -20.53
CA ARG A 765 -11.84 -52.42 -21.47
C ARG A 765 -11.06 -53.31 -22.43
N GLY A 766 -9.85 -52.94 -22.82
CA GLY A 766 -9.02 -53.67 -23.78
C GLY A 766 -8.57 -55.04 -23.26
N GLN A 767 -8.09 -55.13 -22.01
CA GLN A 767 -7.72 -56.41 -21.41
C GLN A 767 -8.93 -57.37 -21.31
N ALA A 768 -10.09 -56.84 -20.91
CA ALA A 768 -11.33 -57.62 -20.83
C ALA A 768 -11.90 -58.01 -22.20
N TYR A 769 -11.65 -57.20 -23.25
CA TYR A 769 -12.02 -57.51 -24.63
C TYR A 769 -11.21 -58.70 -25.16
N HIS A 770 -9.88 -58.68 -24.99
CA HIS A 770 -9.01 -59.81 -25.39
C HIS A 770 -9.28 -61.08 -24.61
N ALA A 771 -9.55 -60.97 -23.31
CA ALA A 771 -9.92 -62.11 -22.47
C ALA A 771 -11.36 -62.62 -22.74
N LYS A 772 -12.11 -61.98 -23.65
CA LYS A 772 -13.53 -62.28 -23.96
C LYS A 772 -14.46 -62.21 -22.74
N GLN A 773 -14.17 -61.32 -21.79
CA GLN A 773 -14.89 -61.17 -20.53
C GLN A 773 -15.92 -60.02 -20.54
N LEU A 774 -16.02 -59.26 -21.63
CA LEU A 774 -16.98 -58.16 -21.77
C LEU A 774 -18.40 -58.65 -22.11
N ARG A 775 -19.41 -58.01 -21.52
CA ARG A 775 -20.82 -58.22 -21.87
C ARG A 775 -21.12 -57.68 -23.27
N SER A 776 -22.15 -58.20 -23.95
CA SER A 776 -22.53 -57.83 -25.34
C SER A 776 -22.55 -56.30 -25.59
N ASN A 777 -23.24 -55.53 -24.74
CA ASN A 777 -23.31 -54.07 -24.88
C ASN A 777 -21.93 -53.38 -24.69
N GLN A 778 -21.08 -53.92 -23.83
CA GLN A 778 -19.73 -53.38 -23.59
C GLN A 778 -18.79 -53.71 -24.75
N ARG A 779 -18.95 -54.90 -25.35
CA ARG A 779 -18.23 -55.31 -26.55
C ARG A 779 -18.59 -54.42 -27.74
N SER A 780 -19.88 -54.19 -27.99
CA SER A 780 -20.33 -53.30 -29.07
C SER A 780 -19.84 -51.86 -28.88
N ASN A 781 -19.80 -51.35 -27.65
CA ASN A 781 -19.25 -50.02 -27.36
C ASN A 781 -17.74 -49.94 -27.63
N PHE A 782 -16.98 -50.99 -27.29
CA PHE A 782 -15.54 -51.07 -27.57
C PHE A 782 -15.25 -51.18 -29.08
N GLU A 783 -16.06 -51.93 -29.83
CA GLU A 783 -15.97 -52.01 -31.29
C GLU A 783 -16.26 -50.66 -31.97
N ARG A 784 -17.20 -49.87 -31.45
CA ARG A 784 -17.43 -48.50 -31.91
C ARG A 784 -16.24 -47.58 -31.65
N PHE A 785 -15.60 -47.69 -30.48
CA PHE A 785 -14.38 -46.96 -30.18
C PHE A 785 -13.25 -47.31 -31.15
N ILE A 786 -13.03 -48.60 -31.41
CA ILE A 786 -12.04 -49.09 -32.38
C ILE A 786 -12.21 -48.42 -33.74
N ASN A 787 -13.44 -48.35 -34.25
CA ASN A 787 -13.74 -47.78 -35.57
C ASN A 787 -13.41 -46.28 -35.69
N ILE A 788 -13.40 -45.54 -34.58
CA ILE A 788 -13.25 -44.07 -34.58
C ILE A 788 -11.93 -43.62 -33.96
N HIS A 789 -11.17 -44.54 -33.36
CA HIS A 789 -9.96 -44.26 -32.62
C HIS A 789 -8.95 -43.47 -33.47
N ASP A 790 -8.79 -43.84 -34.74
CA ASP A 790 -7.88 -43.15 -35.65
C ASP A 790 -8.34 -41.69 -35.94
N ASN A 791 -9.64 -41.46 -36.07
CA ASN A 791 -10.20 -40.12 -36.29
C ASN A 791 -9.95 -39.21 -35.09
N ILE A 792 -10.12 -39.75 -33.88
CA ILE A 792 -9.83 -39.03 -32.63
C ILE A 792 -8.33 -38.74 -32.55
N ARG A 793 -7.49 -39.75 -32.80
CA ARG A 793 -6.03 -39.63 -32.81
C ARG A 793 -5.56 -38.52 -33.74
N GLN A 794 -5.99 -38.54 -34.99
CA GLN A 794 -5.60 -37.51 -35.99
C GLN A 794 -6.08 -36.11 -35.59
N SER A 795 -7.30 -36.00 -35.06
CA SER A 795 -7.85 -34.72 -34.59
C SER A 795 -7.04 -34.14 -33.43
N LEU A 796 -6.67 -34.96 -32.44
CA LEU A 796 -5.86 -34.52 -31.30
C LEU A 796 -4.42 -34.15 -31.71
N LEU A 797 -3.82 -34.90 -32.63
CA LEU A 797 -2.49 -34.59 -33.17
C LEU A 797 -2.49 -33.28 -33.96
N PHE A 798 -3.54 -33.00 -34.74
CA PHE A 798 -3.71 -31.70 -35.40
C PHE A 798 -3.75 -30.55 -34.39
N ILE A 799 -4.53 -30.68 -33.32
CA ILE A 799 -4.63 -29.64 -32.26
C ILE A 799 -3.27 -29.44 -31.59
N PHE A 800 -2.58 -30.54 -31.24
CA PHE A 800 -1.25 -30.48 -30.65
C PHE A 800 -0.27 -29.73 -31.54
N HIS A 801 -0.28 -30.03 -32.84
CA HIS A 801 0.58 -29.39 -33.82
C HIS A 801 0.27 -27.91 -34.03
N LEU A 802 -1.01 -27.56 -34.07
CA LEU A 802 -1.48 -26.18 -34.13
C LEU A 802 -1.01 -25.38 -32.91
N ASN A 803 -1.18 -25.92 -31.71
CA ASN A 803 -0.74 -25.27 -30.48
C ASN A 803 0.78 -25.12 -30.43
N ALA A 804 1.53 -26.17 -30.78
CA ALA A 804 2.99 -26.15 -30.83
C ALA A 804 3.46 -25.07 -31.79
N SER A 805 2.94 -25.07 -33.02
CA SER A 805 3.33 -24.13 -34.07
C SER A 805 3.06 -22.67 -33.69
N ILE A 806 1.88 -22.41 -33.12
CA ILE A 806 1.56 -21.08 -32.61
C ILE A 806 2.53 -20.72 -31.49
N LEU A 807 2.76 -21.59 -30.51
CA LEU A 807 3.69 -21.34 -29.42
C LEU A 807 5.12 -21.09 -29.92
N PHE A 808 5.61 -21.80 -30.93
CA PHE A 808 6.90 -21.55 -31.61
C PHE A 808 6.98 -20.17 -32.27
N SER A 809 5.87 -19.73 -32.87
CA SER A 809 5.77 -18.37 -33.43
C SER A 809 5.62 -17.29 -32.34
N LEU A 810 5.16 -17.66 -31.13
CA LEU A 810 4.82 -16.67 -30.09
C LEU A 810 6.04 -15.86 -29.58
N ASP A 811 7.23 -16.48 -29.55
CA ASP A 811 8.47 -15.82 -29.13
C ASP A 811 8.96 -14.74 -30.12
N ASN A 812 8.40 -14.73 -31.34
CA ASN A 812 8.75 -13.84 -32.44
C ASN A 812 7.59 -12.91 -32.88
N ILE A 813 6.49 -12.81 -32.11
CA ILE A 813 5.29 -12.00 -32.47
C ILE A 813 5.55 -10.50 -32.30
N ARG A 814 6.36 -9.94 -33.17
CA ARG A 814 6.06 -8.60 -33.70
C ARG A 814 5.38 -8.69 -35.07
N CYS A 815 5.17 -9.90 -35.61
CA CYS A 815 4.88 -10.12 -37.03
C CYS A 815 3.71 -11.07 -37.36
N ILE A 816 2.77 -11.36 -36.45
CA ILE A 816 1.46 -11.90 -36.93
C ILE A 816 0.67 -10.69 -37.40
N ASP A 817 0.62 -10.49 -38.71
CA ASP A 817 -0.17 -9.45 -39.34
C ASP A 817 -1.62 -9.50 -38.81
N LEU A 818 -2.12 -8.36 -38.32
CA LEU A 818 -3.45 -8.22 -37.68
C LEU A 818 -4.56 -8.85 -38.53
N LYS A 819 -4.34 -8.90 -39.86
CA LYS A 819 -5.20 -9.51 -40.87
C LYS A 819 -5.50 -10.99 -40.64
N TYR A 820 -4.55 -11.80 -40.16
CA TYR A 820 -4.71 -13.25 -40.02
C TYR A 820 -5.10 -13.71 -38.60
N SER A 821 -4.96 -12.83 -37.60
CA SER A 821 -5.32 -13.10 -36.20
C SER A 821 -6.79 -13.54 -36.03
N SER A 822 -7.71 -12.93 -36.79
CA SER A 822 -9.15 -13.21 -36.71
C SER A 822 -9.53 -14.59 -37.25
N LEU A 823 -8.80 -15.09 -38.26
CA LEU A 823 -9.02 -16.40 -38.86
C LEU A 823 -8.44 -17.50 -37.98
N LEU A 824 -7.24 -17.28 -37.43
CA LEU A 824 -6.62 -18.17 -36.45
C LEU A 824 -7.52 -18.36 -35.22
N MET A 825 -8.08 -17.28 -34.68
CA MET A 825 -9.01 -17.35 -33.55
C MET A 825 -10.30 -18.13 -33.87
N LYS A 826 -10.79 -18.10 -35.12
CA LYS A 826 -11.94 -18.92 -35.51
C LYS A 826 -11.61 -20.41 -35.52
N ILE A 827 -10.44 -20.78 -36.05
CA ILE A 827 -9.96 -22.17 -36.05
C ILE A 827 -9.79 -22.67 -34.61
N LEU A 828 -9.12 -21.89 -33.76
CA LEU A 828 -8.91 -22.23 -32.35
C LEU A 828 -10.23 -22.43 -31.59
N ARG A 829 -11.24 -21.59 -31.82
CA ARG A 829 -12.56 -21.74 -31.20
C ARG A 829 -13.31 -22.98 -31.65
N ILE A 830 -13.21 -23.38 -32.93
CA ILE A 830 -13.80 -24.63 -33.43
C ILE A 830 -13.23 -25.82 -32.67
N TRP A 831 -11.89 -25.88 -32.56
CA TRP A 831 -11.21 -26.95 -31.86
C TRP A 831 -11.42 -26.91 -30.35
N LEU A 832 -11.60 -25.73 -29.76
CA LEU A 832 -11.95 -25.60 -28.34
C LEU A 832 -13.31 -26.24 -28.06
N THR A 833 -14.33 -25.90 -28.85
CA THR A 833 -15.66 -26.53 -28.74
C THR A 833 -15.59 -28.04 -28.98
N PHE A 834 -14.73 -28.51 -29.89
CA PHE A 834 -14.51 -29.94 -30.10
C PHE A 834 -13.98 -30.63 -28.84
N VAL A 835 -12.90 -30.11 -28.23
CA VAL A 835 -12.29 -30.76 -27.06
C VAL A 835 -13.17 -30.69 -25.81
N GLU A 836 -13.88 -29.58 -25.58
CA GLU A 836 -14.82 -29.43 -24.44
C GLU A 836 -15.92 -30.49 -24.48
N ASN A 837 -16.51 -30.70 -25.67
CA ASN A 837 -17.52 -31.73 -25.87
C ASN A 837 -16.92 -33.13 -25.76
N THR A 838 -15.75 -33.36 -26.36
CA THR A 838 -15.09 -34.68 -26.35
C THR A 838 -14.69 -35.11 -24.94
N VAL A 839 -14.16 -34.22 -24.09
CA VAL A 839 -13.89 -34.50 -22.66
C VAL A 839 -15.12 -35.06 -21.96
N THR A 840 -16.27 -34.43 -22.21
CA THR A 840 -17.54 -34.84 -21.58
C THR A 840 -18.03 -36.18 -22.13
N LEU A 841 -17.95 -36.38 -23.45
CA LEU A 841 -18.47 -37.57 -24.13
C LEU A 841 -17.57 -38.81 -23.97
N SER A 842 -16.26 -38.61 -23.80
CA SER A 842 -15.25 -39.67 -23.63
C SER A 842 -15.10 -40.15 -22.19
N ASN A 843 -15.81 -39.54 -21.24
CA ASN A 843 -15.82 -39.99 -19.85
C ASN A 843 -16.31 -41.44 -19.76
N ILE A 844 -15.66 -42.26 -18.93
CA ILE A 844 -15.92 -43.70 -18.77
C ILE A 844 -17.38 -44.05 -18.43
N THR A 845 -18.15 -43.08 -17.91
CA THR A 845 -19.57 -43.23 -17.59
C THR A 845 -20.50 -42.99 -18.78
N ARG A 846 -20.09 -42.20 -19.79
CA ARG A 846 -20.89 -41.83 -20.96
C ARG A 846 -20.54 -42.63 -22.21
N ASN A 847 -19.24 -42.76 -22.55
CA ASN A 847 -18.71 -43.51 -23.70
C ASN A 847 -19.50 -43.32 -25.01
N ARG A 848 -19.79 -42.07 -25.39
CA ARG A 848 -20.61 -41.74 -26.58
C ARG A 848 -19.75 -41.56 -27.83
N TRP A 849 -19.17 -42.66 -28.31
CA TRP A 849 -18.22 -42.68 -29.43
C TRP A 849 -18.80 -42.18 -30.76
N ASP A 850 -20.03 -42.55 -31.11
CA ASP A 850 -20.65 -42.11 -32.39
C ASP A 850 -20.86 -40.58 -32.45
N GLU A 851 -21.15 -39.94 -31.32
CA GLU A 851 -21.26 -38.48 -31.23
C GLU A 851 -19.89 -37.81 -31.40
N ILE A 852 -18.83 -38.42 -30.85
CA ILE A 852 -17.44 -37.94 -31.03
C ILE A 852 -17.02 -38.06 -32.50
N ALA A 853 -17.42 -39.12 -33.20
CA ALA A 853 -17.13 -39.29 -34.63
C ALA A 853 -17.72 -38.16 -35.49
N ASN A 854 -18.97 -37.78 -35.22
CA ASN A 854 -19.63 -36.65 -35.88
C ASN A 854 -18.96 -35.31 -35.55
N LEU A 855 -18.49 -35.14 -34.30
CA LEU A 855 -17.74 -33.94 -33.91
C LEU A 855 -16.40 -33.86 -34.62
N CYS A 856 -15.69 -34.99 -34.81
CA CYS A 856 -14.44 -35.03 -35.57
C CYS A 856 -14.67 -34.55 -37.01
N SER A 857 -15.59 -35.17 -37.75
CA SER A 857 -15.86 -34.83 -39.15
C SER A 857 -16.29 -33.37 -39.31
N THR A 858 -17.22 -32.91 -38.47
CA THR A 858 -17.73 -31.52 -38.53
C THR A 858 -16.65 -30.48 -38.25
N SER A 859 -15.74 -30.76 -37.30
CA SER A 859 -14.69 -29.82 -36.91
C SER A 859 -13.58 -29.75 -37.96
N ILE A 860 -13.25 -30.89 -38.58
CA ILE A 860 -12.34 -30.99 -39.71
C ILE A 860 -12.89 -30.17 -40.88
N ASP A 861 -14.13 -30.42 -41.32
CA ASP A 861 -14.75 -29.72 -42.45
C ASP A 861 -14.78 -28.20 -42.27
N LYS A 862 -15.16 -27.74 -41.07
CA LYS A 862 -15.20 -26.30 -40.77
C LYS A 862 -13.81 -25.67 -40.79
N SER A 863 -12.81 -26.36 -40.24
CA SER A 863 -11.42 -25.87 -40.19
C SER A 863 -10.81 -25.83 -41.59
N THR A 864 -10.96 -26.90 -42.37
CA THR A 864 -10.53 -27.02 -43.78
C THR A 864 -11.08 -25.88 -44.63
N LYS A 865 -12.36 -25.53 -44.50
CA LYS A 865 -12.97 -24.39 -45.22
C LYS A 865 -12.39 -23.03 -44.85
N ILE A 866 -11.86 -22.87 -43.64
CA ILE A 866 -11.21 -21.63 -43.20
C ILE A 866 -9.75 -21.63 -43.67
N ILE A 867 -9.06 -22.76 -43.58
CA ILE A 867 -7.68 -22.93 -44.04
C ILE A 867 -7.58 -22.68 -45.55
N LEU A 868 -8.52 -23.15 -46.36
CA LEU A 868 -8.56 -22.87 -47.81
C LEU A 868 -8.84 -21.40 -48.18
N LYS A 869 -9.33 -20.59 -47.23
CA LYS A 869 -9.54 -19.14 -47.43
C LYS A 869 -8.30 -18.32 -47.08
N LEU A 870 -7.40 -18.88 -46.29
CA LEU A 870 -6.07 -18.35 -46.01
C LEU A 870 -5.17 -18.66 -47.20
#